data_AF-A0A6A5GNV9-F1
#
_entry.id   AF-A0A6A5GNV9-F1
#
_cell.length_a   1.000
_cell.length_b   1.000
_cell.length_c   1.000
_cell.angle_alpha   90.00
_cell.angle_beta   90.00
_cell.angle_gamma   90.00
#
_symmetry.space_group_name_H-M   'P 1'
#
loop_
_entity.id
_entity.type
_entity.pdbx_description
1 polymer ?
#
loop_
_entity_poly.entity_id
_entity_poly.type
_entity_poly.pdbx_seq_one_letter_code
_entity_poly.pdbx_strand_id
1 'polypeptide(L)'
;MSRFPLLRLPTLPLLNCIQYLKVFEIIDFSLLSKRTKTLVSLVNWNQPDIHLNFNEDSQICLKFPNDPGLEWILDFENEFNDELNHTTRAIDGNQFPSYIASALHGPKAFHYLTFPNDDNFETMRKMAEHVSAIFRTPIASFEIHQQSDPSTMSIVKWFCTLQPSVVDFHIKIDDITAPTLLFILDNIKMTDNFSWELKMNTPDFEYTKAIDIPSVILSHSQWITLKSILNSSSRVLVLEESNLTFWDINSFLMHWLNGSNPQLEYIAIRRSMKGKAIEEDIEEAFQIITKDLEVREHEENEKRPMRISISLHRPSSYSPPNDWCYDIVRDDGTIGTFHQTYSSEHRIDFSLLSKRTKTLVSLVNWNQPDIHLYFIEDSQICLKFPNDPGLEWILDFENEFNDELNHTTRAIDGNQFPSYIASALHGPKAFHYLTFPNDDNFETMRKMAEHISKIFRTPIASFEIHQQSDPSTMSIVKWFCTLQPSVVDFHIKIDDITAPTLLFILDNIKMTDNFSLNLEVNTPDFEYNQAIDIPTLILSHSHWITLKFILNSCNRVLVLEESYLTLHDINTLLKCWLKGSNPQLEYISIRRSIKIMEENVEEVFQIITKDLDVRENVVDERRPMQIVLHKKATYQLSNSLCYDIVRDDGTIGTFHQTYYDRSDDSNSDGYIKLHYFYLHVWNNKI
;
A
#
# COMPACT_ATOMS: atom_id res chain seq x y z
N MET A 1 -47.78 9.02 38.39
CA MET A 1 -48.31 7.92 37.55
C MET A 1 -48.42 6.65 38.40
N SER A 2 -49.53 5.92 38.32
CA SER A 2 -49.68 4.61 38.99
C SER A 2 -48.78 3.58 38.31
N ARG A 3 -48.00 2.81 39.08
CA ARG A 3 -47.14 1.75 38.54
C ARG A 3 -47.98 0.65 37.89
N PHE A 4 -47.73 0.33 36.63
CA PHE A 4 -48.40 -0.75 35.92
C PHE A 4 -47.91 -2.13 36.42
N PRO A 5 -48.79 -3.02 36.91
CA PRO A 5 -48.39 -4.27 37.54
C PRO A 5 -48.10 -5.35 36.48
N LEU A 6 -47.03 -5.18 35.69
CA LEU A 6 -46.66 -6.05 34.56
C LEU A 6 -46.72 -7.55 34.91
N LEU A 7 -46.13 -7.98 36.04
CA LEU A 7 -46.08 -9.39 36.46
C LEU A 7 -47.43 -10.00 36.91
N ARG A 8 -48.50 -9.20 36.98
CA ARG A 8 -49.86 -9.65 37.27
C ARG A 8 -50.70 -9.90 36.01
N LEU A 9 -50.17 -9.59 34.83
CA LEU A 9 -50.83 -9.91 33.57
C LEU A 9 -50.94 -11.42 33.35
N PRO A 10 -51.97 -11.89 32.63
CA PRO A 10 -51.98 -13.24 32.09
C PRO A 10 -50.76 -13.49 31.18
N THR A 11 -50.35 -14.75 31.05
CA THR A 11 -49.07 -15.13 30.39
C THR A 11 -48.92 -14.56 28.98
N LEU A 12 -49.95 -14.65 28.14
CA LEU A 12 -49.82 -14.28 26.72
C LEU A 12 -49.65 -12.75 26.52
N PRO A 13 -50.47 -11.87 27.14
CA PRO A 13 -50.19 -10.44 27.17
C PRO A 13 -48.83 -10.08 27.80
N LEU A 14 -48.41 -10.82 28.83
CA LEU A 14 -47.11 -10.59 29.47
C LEU A 14 -45.93 -10.86 28.52
N LEU A 15 -45.97 -11.99 27.80
CA LEU A 15 -44.95 -12.31 26.79
C LEU A 15 -44.91 -11.26 25.67
N ASN A 16 -46.08 -10.79 25.23
CA ASN A 16 -46.17 -9.70 24.25
C ASN A 16 -45.59 -8.39 24.78
N CYS A 17 -45.72 -8.07 26.07
CA CYS A 17 -45.05 -6.88 26.63
C CYS A 17 -43.53 -7.05 26.68
N ILE A 18 -43.05 -8.24 27.03
CA ILE A 18 -41.61 -8.53 27.13
C ILE A 18 -40.93 -8.42 25.76
N GLN A 19 -41.61 -8.79 24.67
CA GLN A 19 -41.04 -8.72 23.31
C GLN A 19 -40.70 -7.29 22.83
N TYR A 20 -41.26 -6.26 23.47
CA TYR A 20 -41.02 -4.85 23.13
C TYR A 20 -39.89 -4.22 23.98
N LEU A 21 -39.31 -4.95 24.92
CA LEU A 21 -38.14 -4.51 25.67
C LEU A 21 -36.91 -4.50 24.77
N LYS A 22 -36.00 -3.55 25.00
CA LYS A 22 -34.67 -3.55 24.37
C LYS A 22 -33.81 -4.70 24.90
N VAL A 23 -32.78 -5.10 24.17
CA VAL A 23 -31.91 -6.25 24.54
C VAL A 23 -31.40 -6.17 25.98
N PHE A 24 -30.85 -5.03 26.42
CA PHE A 24 -30.39 -4.89 27.81
C PHE A 24 -31.53 -4.82 28.83
N GLU A 25 -32.71 -4.32 28.47
CA GLU A 25 -33.90 -4.37 29.34
C GLU A 25 -34.42 -5.81 29.49
N ILE A 26 -34.31 -6.63 28.44
CA ILE A 26 -34.61 -8.07 28.47
C ILE A 26 -33.66 -8.78 29.43
N ILE A 27 -32.35 -8.51 29.31
CA ILE A 27 -31.32 -9.07 30.20
C ILE A 27 -31.61 -8.62 31.64
N ASP A 28 -31.81 -7.33 31.90
CA ASP A 28 -32.13 -6.80 33.23
C ASP A 28 -33.38 -7.44 33.83
N PHE A 29 -34.47 -7.54 33.06
CA PHE A 29 -35.71 -8.17 33.51
C PHE A 29 -35.50 -9.65 33.85
N SER A 30 -34.71 -10.36 33.06
CA SER A 30 -34.40 -11.78 33.27
C SER A 30 -33.55 -12.04 34.53
N LEU A 31 -32.75 -11.07 34.97
CA LEU A 31 -31.92 -11.17 36.19
C LEU A 31 -32.71 -10.96 37.49
N LEU A 32 -33.94 -10.43 37.43
CA LEU A 32 -34.74 -10.12 38.63
C LEU A 32 -35.13 -11.35 39.46
N SER A 33 -35.41 -12.50 38.82
CA SER A 33 -35.81 -13.73 39.51
C SER A 33 -35.80 -14.95 38.58
N LYS A 34 -35.83 -16.17 39.15
CA LYS A 34 -36.05 -17.41 38.38
C LYS A 34 -37.34 -17.37 37.55
N ARG A 35 -38.39 -16.72 38.06
CA ARG A 35 -39.68 -16.56 37.35
C ARG A 35 -39.53 -15.68 36.12
N THR A 36 -38.83 -14.55 36.22
CA THR A 36 -38.65 -13.64 35.08
C THR A 36 -37.69 -14.21 34.04
N LYS A 37 -36.61 -14.88 34.46
CA LYS A 37 -35.76 -15.68 33.55
C LYS A 37 -36.57 -16.70 32.74
N THR A 38 -37.48 -17.42 33.39
CA THR A 38 -38.37 -18.38 32.73
C THR A 38 -39.34 -17.71 31.76
N LEU A 39 -39.89 -16.55 32.12
CA LEU A 39 -40.77 -15.78 31.24
C LEU A 39 -40.06 -15.28 29.98
N VAL A 40 -38.84 -14.75 30.12
CA VAL A 40 -38.02 -14.29 28.99
C VAL A 40 -37.70 -15.46 28.06
N SER A 41 -37.32 -16.63 28.60
CA SER A 41 -37.03 -17.77 27.74
C SER A 41 -38.26 -18.25 26.96
N LEU A 42 -39.48 -18.08 27.49
CA LEU A 42 -40.72 -18.46 26.82
C LEU A 42 -41.11 -17.56 25.63
N VAL A 43 -40.50 -16.38 25.49
CA VAL A 43 -40.74 -15.51 24.34
C VAL A 43 -40.10 -16.10 23.09
N ASN A 44 -40.79 -15.98 21.97
CA ASN A 44 -40.29 -16.42 20.67
C ASN A 44 -39.40 -15.33 20.07
N TRP A 45 -38.11 -15.35 20.41
CA TRP A 45 -37.13 -14.39 19.91
C TRP A 45 -36.73 -14.71 18.47
N ASN A 46 -36.33 -13.67 17.73
CA ASN A 46 -35.43 -13.87 16.60
C ASN A 46 -34.07 -14.22 17.22
N GLN A 47 -33.61 -15.46 17.00
CA GLN A 47 -32.44 -15.99 17.68
C GLN A 47 -31.19 -15.16 17.31
N PRO A 48 -30.48 -14.58 18.28
CA PRO A 48 -29.26 -13.83 18.02
C PRO A 48 -28.07 -14.78 17.80
N ASP A 49 -27.15 -14.40 16.94
CA ASP A 49 -25.83 -15.01 16.93
C ASP A 49 -25.07 -14.55 18.18
N ILE A 50 -24.63 -15.53 19.00
CA ILE A 50 -23.90 -15.30 20.24
C ILE A 50 -22.42 -15.58 19.99
N HIS A 51 -21.58 -14.57 20.20
CA HIS A 51 -20.14 -14.66 20.02
C HIS A 51 -19.46 -14.42 21.37
N LEU A 52 -18.59 -15.34 21.78
CA LEU A 52 -17.74 -15.18 22.96
C LEU A 52 -16.32 -14.84 22.54
N ASN A 53 -15.75 -13.78 23.12
CA ASN A 53 -14.36 -13.42 22.94
C ASN A 53 -13.68 -13.29 24.30
N PHE A 54 -12.76 -14.21 24.59
CA PHE A 54 -11.97 -14.21 25.82
C PHE A 54 -10.62 -13.54 25.57
N ASN A 55 -10.51 -12.25 25.86
CA ASN A 55 -9.26 -11.47 25.79
C ASN A 55 -9.08 -10.65 27.09
N GLU A 56 -8.15 -9.68 27.13
CA GLU A 56 -7.98 -8.80 28.30
C GLU A 56 -9.30 -8.11 28.69
N ASP A 57 -10.01 -7.54 27.72
CA ASP A 57 -11.37 -7.01 27.84
C ASP A 57 -12.35 -7.95 27.14
N SER A 58 -12.74 -9.00 27.87
CA SER A 58 -13.56 -10.09 27.32
C SER A 58 -14.98 -9.65 26.99
N GLN A 59 -15.57 -10.23 25.94
CA GLN A 59 -16.85 -9.76 25.38
C GLN A 59 -17.82 -10.89 25.04
N ILE A 60 -19.11 -10.63 25.26
CA ILE A 60 -20.22 -11.41 24.73
C ILE A 60 -20.98 -10.52 23.75
N CYS A 61 -20.90 -10.83 22.46
CA CYS A 61 -21.57 -10.06 21.41
C CYS A 61 -22.85 -10.78 20.95
N LEU A 62 -23.93 -10.02 20.83
CA LEU A 62 -25.23 -10.47 20.35
C LEU A 62 -25.59 -9.74 19.06
N LYS A 63 -25.77 -10.50 17.98
CA LYS A 63 -26.16 -9.95 16.68
C LYS A 63 -27.52 -10.51 16.28
N PHE A 64 -28.50 -9.64 16.10
CA PHE A 64 -29.85 -10.04 15.72
C PHE A 64 -30.02 -9.92 14.20
N PRO A 65 -30.52 -10.96 13.50
CA PRO A 65 -30.68 -10.95 12.05
C PRO A 65 -31.53 -9.80 11.49
N ASN A 66 -32.50 -9.33 12.29
CA ASN A 66 -33.42 -8.26 11.87
C ASN A 66 -32.84 -6.85 12.03
N ASP A 67 -31.73 -6.71 12.74
CA ASP A 67 -31.09 -5.43 13.04
C ASP A 67 -29.59 -5.46 12.65
N PRO A 68 -29.23 -5.68 11.38
CA PRO A 68 -27.83 -5.90 10.96
C PRO A 68 -26.90 -4.69 11.18
N GLY A 69 -27.45 -3.51 11.47
CA GLY A 69 -26.71 -2.30 11.83
C GLY A 69 -26.51 -2.11 13.34
N LEU A 70 -27.05 -2.99 14.18
CA LEU A 70 -26.98 -2.91 15.64
C LEU A 70 -26.21 -4.11 16.21
N GLU A 71 -25.26 -3.85 17.09
CA GLU A 71 -24.58 -4.88 17.87
C GLU A 71 -24.71 -4.58 19.37
N TRP A 72 -25.08 -5.59 20.16
CA TRP A 72 -25.15 -5.49 21.61
C TRP A 72 -24.00 -6.28 22.23
N ILE A 73 -23.18 -5.60 23.01
CA ILE A 73 -21.94 -6.12 23.56
C ILE A 73 -22.06 -6.08 25.08
N LEU A 74 -21.88 -7.22 25.73
CA LEU A 74 -21.62 -7.27 27.16
C LEU A 74 -20.11 -7.32 27.33
N ASP A 75 -19.57 -6.27 27.92
CA ASP A 75 -18.13 -6.03 28.02
C ASP A 75 -17.64 -6.31 29.43
N PHE A 76 -16.49 -6.93 29.57
CA PHE A 76 -15.89 -7.31 30.85
C PHE A 76 -14.48 -6.73 30.92
N GLU A 77 -14.36 -5.54 31.50
CA GLU A 77 -13.14 -4.73 31.48
C GLU A 77 -12.25 -5.02 32.71
N ASN A 78 -10.94 -5.19 32.49
CA ASN A 78 -9.97 -5.33 33.59
C ASN A 78 -9.79 -3.99 34.34
N GLU A 79 -9.71 -2.88 33.61
CA GLU A 79 -9.61 -1.52 34.14
C GLU A 79 -11.00 -0.86 34.22
N PHE A 80 -11.83 -1.37 35.13
CA PHE A 80 -13.20 -0.87 35.29
C PHE A 80 -13.21 0.57 35.81
N ASN A 81 -13.84 1.48 35.05
CA ASN A 81 -13.84 2.91 35.37
C ASN A 81 -14.81 3.27 36.51
N ASP A 82 -14.27 3.35 37.74
CA ASP A 82 -14.99 3.72 38.96
C ASP A 82 -15.57 5.15 38.98
N GLU A 83 -15.21 6.02 38.04
CA GLU A 83 -15.69 7.41 37.98
C GLU A 83 -17.06 7.56 37.30
N LEU A 84 -17.57 6.50 36.66
CA LEU A 84 -18.87 6.52 35.99
C LEU A 84 -20.03 6.22 36.95
N ASN A 85 -21.24 6.65 36.57
CA ASN A 85 -22.44 6.32 37.33
C ASN A 85 -22.81 4.84 37.12
N HIS A 86 -22.48 4.00 38.10
CA HIS A 86 -22.77 2.57 38.04
C HIS A 86 -24.16 2.21 38.55
N THR A 87 -24.74 1.17 37.94
CA THR A 87 -25.92 0.45 38.40
C THR A 87 -25.51 -0.94 38.85
N THR A 88 -25.92 -1.35 40.05
CA THR A 88 -25.63 -2.70 40.55
C THR A 88 -26.61 -3.72 39.96
N ARG A 89 -26.08 -4.82 39.41
CA ARG A 89 -26.85 -5.93 38.83
C ARG A 89 -26.50 -7.24 39.54
N ALA A 90 -27.51 -8.06 39.80
CA ALA A 90 -27.34 -9.37 40.42
C ALA A 90 -27.19 -10.46 39.34
N ILE A 91 -26.02 -11.09 39.25
CA ILE A 91 -25.74 -12.22 38.36
C ILE A 91 -25.55 -13.46 39.24
N ASP A 92 -26.48 -14.41 39.14
CA ASP A 92 -26.51 -15.65 39.94
C ASP A 92 -26.35 -15.44 41.47
N GLY A 93 -26.97 -14.36 41.98
CA GLY A 93 -26.94 -14.01 43.41
C GLY A 93 -25.78 -13.11 43.85
N ASN A 94 -24.76 -12.91 42.99
CA ASN A 94 -23.65 -11.99 43.24
C ASN A 94 -23.94 -10.60 42.65
N GLN A 95 -23.53 -9.53 43.34
CA GLN A 95 -23.79 -8.16 42.95
C GLN A 95 -22.58 -7.56 42.23
N PHE A 96 -22.79 -7.02 41.02
CA PHE A 96 -21.73 -6.43 40.20
C PHE A 96 -22.09 -4.98 39.81
N PRO A 97 -21.16 -4.02 39.94
CA PRO A 97 -21.35 -2.71 39.33
C PRO A 97 -21.34 -2.85 37.80
N SER A 98 -22.09 -1.99 37.11
CA SER A 98 -22.15 -2.01 35.65
C SER A 98 -22.66 -0.69 35.09
N TYR A 99 -22.36 -0.38 33.85
CA TYR A 99 -22.88 0.81 33.17
C TYR A 99 -23.26 0.50 31.73
N ILE A 100 -24.08 1.37 31.12
CA ILE A 100 -24.51 1.23 29.73
C ILE A 100 -23.97 2.40 28.93
N ALA A 101 -23.34 2.11 27.80
CA ALA A 101 -22.86 3.10 26.84
C ALA A 101 -23.34 2.76 25.43
N SER A 102 -23.26 3.72 24.51
CA SER A 102 -23.56 3.49 23.10
C SER A 102 -22.65 4.33 22.23
N ALA A 103 -22.13 3.72 21.17
CA ALA A 103 -21.23 4.36 20.22
C ALA A 103 -21.76 4.17 18.79
N LEU A 104 -21.50 5.16 17.94
CA LEU A 104 -21.79 5.12 16.51
C LEU A 104 -20.47 5.02 15.75
N HIS A 105 -20.37 4.04 14.85
CA HIS A 105 -19.22 3.88 13.97
C HIS A 105 -19.70 3.68 12.53
N GLY A 106 -19.66 4.76 11.75
CA GLY A 106 -20.22 4.78 10.40
C GLY A 106 -21.73 4.47 10.41
N PRO A 107 -22.22 3.52 9.59
CA PRO A 107 -23.63 3.14 9.56
C PRO A 107 -24.05 2.19 10.69
N LYS A 108 -23.14 1.77 11.57
CA LYS A 108 -23.40 0.82 12.66
C LYS A 108 -23.49 1.51 14.02
N ALA A 109 -24.35 1.01 14.89
CA ALA A 109 -24.43 1.40 16.30
C ALA A 109 -24.10 0.21 17.20
N PHE A 110 -23.30 0.49 18.22
CA PHE A 110 -22.83 -0.48 19.21
C PHE A 110 -23.36 -0.08 20.58
N HIS A 111 -24.03 -1.01 21.25
CA HIS A 111 -24.55 -0.81 22.60
C HIS A 111 -23.74 -1.67 23.56
N TYR A 112 -23.18 -1.05 24.61
CA TYR A 112 -22.32 -1.72 25.58
C TYR A 112 -23.03 -1.81 26.92
N LEU A 113 -22.98 -2.98 27.54
CA LEU A 113 -23.30 -3.20 28.94
C LEU A 113 -22.04 -3.74 29.62
N THR A 114 -21.35 -2.88 30.33
CA THR A 114 -20.00 -3.16 30.86
C THR A 114 -20.07 -3.60 32.31
N PHE A 115 -19.29 -4.63 32.65
CA PHE A 115 -19.05 -5.17 33.99
C PHE A 115 -17.54 -5.18 34.30
N PRO A 116 -17.14 -5.21 35.57
CA PRO A 116 -15.75 -5.50 35.91
C PRO A 116 -15.43 -6.95 35.55
N ASN A 117 -14.24 -7.18 34.99
CA ASN A 117 -13.72 -8.52 34.75
C ASN A 117 -13.19 -9.13 36.06
N ASP A 118 -13.16 -10.46 36.12
CA ASP A 118 -12.56 -11.20 37.23
C ASP A 118 -11.48 -12.15 36.72
N ASP A 119 -10.47 -12.42 37.55
CA ASP A 119 -9.27 -13.19 37.20
C ASP A 119 -9.55 -14.58 36.59
N ASN A 120 -10.76 -15.13 36.74
CA ASN A 120 -11.15 -16.46 36.23
C ASN A 120 -12.35 -16.42 35.27
N PHE A 121 -12.70 -15.24 34.74
CA PHE A 121 -13.84 -15.01 33.84
C PHE A 121 -15.16 -15.60 34.37
N GLU A 122 -15.33 -15.77 35.68
CA GLU A 122 -16.50 -16.40 36.30
C GLU A 122 -17.79 -15.60 36.01
N THR A 123 -17.69 -14.28 36.04
CA THR A 123 -18.79 -13.35 35.78
C THR A 123 -19.23 -13.46 34.32
N MET A 124 -18.27 -13.45 33.40
CA MET A 124 -18.52 -13.64 31.96
C MET A 124 -19.13 -15.02 31.70
N ARG A 125 -18.57 -16.10 32.28
CA ARG A 125 -19.09 -17.47 32.11
C ARG A 125 -20.55 -17.59 32.55
N LYS A 126 -20.88 -17.06 33.72
CA LYS A 126 -22.28 -17.03 34.22
C LYS A 126 -23.20 -16.20 33.34
N MET A 127 -22.71 -15.07 32.81
CA MET A 127 -23.49 -14.25 31.90
C MET A 127 -23.71 -14.96 30.56
N ALA A 128 -22.70 -15.63 30.01
CA ALA A 128 -22.81 -16.41 28.77
C ALA A 128 -23.84 -17.55 28.91
N GLU A 129 -23.78 -18.29 30.02
CA GLU A 129 -24.78 -19.31 30.39
C GLU A 129 -26.19 -18.71 30.47
N HIS A 130 -26.31 -17.54 31.11
CA HIS A 130 -27.58 -16.87 31.29
C HIS A 130 -28.16 -16.39 29.96
N VAL A 131 -27.35 -15.72 29.14
CA VAL A 131 -27.72 -15.20 27.83
C VAL A 131 -28.12 -16.32 26.87
N SER A 132 -27.32 -17.39 26.79
CA SER A 132 -27.66 -18.57 25.99
C SER A 132 -28.99 -19.20 26.44
N ALA A 133 -29.23 -19.29 27.75
CA ALA A 133 -30.47 -19.86 28.29
C ALA A 133 -31.72 -18.98 28.03
N ILE A 134 -31.61 -17.65 28.11
CA ILE A 134 -32.76 -16.76 27.92
C ILE A 134 -33.14 -16.61 26.44
N PHE A 135 -32.17 -16.61 25.54
CA PHE A 135 -32.42 -16.55 24.09
C PHE A 135 -32.59 -17.92 23.46
N ARG A 136 -32.35 -19.01 24.22
CA ARG A 136 -32.41 -20.40 23.75
C ARG A 136 -31.59 -20.63 22.48
N THR A 137 -30.42 -20.00 22.43
CA THR A 137 -29.55 -20.04 21.25
C THR A 137 -28.16 -20.51 21.70
N PRO A 138 -27.56 -21.52 21.02
CA PRO A 138 -26.19 -21.94 21.31
C PRO A 138 -25.20 -20.84 20.94
N ILE A 139 -23.99 -20.94 21.48
CA ILE A 139 -22.88 -20.06 21.12
C ILE A 139 -22.44 -20.42 19.70
N ALA A 140 -22.48 -19.44 18.79
CA ALA A 140 -22.11 -19.64 17.40
C ALA A 140 -20.58 -19.52 17.20
N SER A 141 -19.97 -18.50 17.82
CA SER A 141 -18.54 -18.21 17.70
C SER A 141 -17.88 -18.20 19.06
N PHE A 142 -16.70 -18.81 19.14
CA PHE A 142 -15.88 -18.88 20.34
C PHE A 142 -14.45 -18.46 20.01
N GLU A 143 -13.96 -17.39 20.63
CA GLU A 143 -12.63 -16.83 20.37
C GLU A 143 -11.86 -16.74 21.69
N ILE A 144 -10.60 -17.19 21.69
CA ILE A 144 -9.72 -17.14 22.87
C ILE A 144 -8.42 -16.43 22.48
N HIS A 145 -8.16 -15.29 23.10
CA HIS A 145 -6.93 -14.51 22.98
C HIS A 145 -6.27 -14.39 24.35
N GLN A 146 -5.54 -15.43 24.76
CA GLN A 146 -5.00 -15.54 26.13
C GLN A 146 -3.51 -15.87 26.10
N GLN A 147 -2.76 -15.45 27.12
CA GLN A 147 -1.31 -15.67 27.21
C GLN A 147 -0.93 -17.00 27.90
N SER A 148 -1.91 -17.78 28.40
CA SER A 148 -1.63 -18.92 29.30
C SER A 148 -2.43 -20.19 28.95
N ASP A 149 -1.72 -21.30 28.73
CA ASP A 149 -2.27 -22.62 28.41
C ASP A 149 -3.22 -23.20 29.50
N PRO A 150 -2.90 -23.15 30.82
CA PRO A 150 -3.82 -23.59 31.87
C PRO A 150 -5.17 -22.84 31.89
N SER A 151 -5.16 -21.53 31.64
CA SER A 151 -6.37 -20.72 31.60
C SER A 151 -7.26 -21.13 30.43
N THR A 152 -6.66 -21.33 29.26
CA THR A 152 -7.33 -21.80 28.04
C THR A 152 -7.98 -23.16 28.27
N MET A 153 -7.25 -24.12 28.82
CA MET A 153 -7.77 -25.45 29.14
C MET A 153 -9.01 -25.36 30.05
N SER A 154 -9.00 -24.44 31.02
CA SER A 154 -10.14 -24.21 31.92
C SER A 154 -11.36 -23.68 31.16
N ILE A 155 -11.18 -22.66 30.31
CA ILE A 155 -12.25 -22.06 29.49
C ILE A 155 -12.83 -23.09 28.53
N VAL A 156 -11.98 -23.86 27.84
CA VAL A 156 -12.41 -24.93 26.91
C VAL A 156 -13.19 -26.02 27.64
N LYS A 157 -12.70 -26.48 28.80
CA LYS A 157 -13.42 -27.47 29.63
C LYS A 157 -14.80 -26.97 30.04
N TRP A 158 -14.89 -25.71 30.45
CA TRP A 158 -16.17 -25.09 30.77
C TRP A 158 -17.09 -25.03 29.55
N PHE A 159 -16.59 -24.59 28.40
CA PHE A 159 -17.39 -24.52 27.17
C PHE A 159 -17.98 -25.89 26.79
N CYS A 160 -17.20 -26.98 26.93
CA CYS A 160 -17.68 -28.35 26.71
C CYS A 160 -18.82 -28.76 27.66
N THR A 161 -18.98 -28.12 28.82
CA THR A 161 -20.14 -28.34 29.69
C THR A 161 -21.42 -27.68 29.17
N LEU A 162 -21.29 -26.65 28.33
CA LEU A 162 -22.42 -25.94 27.73
C LEU A 162 -22.90 -26.59 26.44
N GLN A 163 -21.97 -26.91 25.55
CA GLN A 163 -22.28 -27.49 24.24
C GLN A 163 -21.10 -28.27 23.67
N PRO A 164 -21.36 -29.34 22.89
CA PRO A 164 -20.31 -30.18 22.29
C PRO A 164 -19.79 -29.64 20.95
N SER A 165 -20.42 -28.62 20.38
CA SER A 165 -20.10 -28.12 19.04
C SER A 165 -20.14 -26.59 18.97
N VAL A 166 -19.40 -26.03 18.03
CA VAL A 166 -19.36 -24.60 17.73
C VAL A 166 -19.26 -24.39 16.21
N VAL A 167 -19.73 -23.26 15.71
CA VAL A 167 -19.63 -22.95 14.28
C VAL A 167 -18.21 -22.48 13.96
N ASP A 168 -17.80 -21.42 14.64
CA ASP A 168 -16.49 -20.80 14.49
C ASP A 168 -15.68 -20.91 15.77
N PHE A 169 -14.44 -21.42 15.67
CA PHE A 169 -13.48 -21.40 16.76
C PHE A 169 -12.19 -20.71 16.33
N HIS A 170 -11.83 -19.61 17.00
CA HIS A 170 -10.57 -18.90 16.81
C HIS A 170 -9.70 -18.95 18.07
N ILE A 171 -8.41 -19.22 17.91
CA ILE A 171 -7.46 -19.28 19.01
C ILE A 171 -6.21 -18.44 18.69
N LYS A 172 -5.87 -17.54 19.60
CA LYS A 172 -4.63 -16.77 19.59
C LYS A 172 -3.98 -16.87 20.97
N ILE A 173 -3.15 -17.90 21.15
CA ILE A 173 -2.43 -18.14 22.40
C ILE A 173 -0.95 -18.37 22.13
N ASP A 174 -0.11 -17.67 22.89
CA ASP A 174 1.32 -17.98 22.97
C ASP A 174 1.50 -19.30 23.75
N ASP A 175 2.31 -20.19 23.21
CA ASP A 175 2.77 -21.39 23.92
C ASP A 175 1.72 -22.46 24.29
N ILE A 176 0.64 -22.62 23.52
CA ILE A 176 -0.29 -23.75 23.72
C ILE A 176 0.44 -25.10 23.66
N THR A 177 0.07 -26.00 24.57
CA THR A 177 0.69 -27.32 24.66
C THR A 177 -0.07 -28.35 23.82
N ALA A 178 0.62 -29.37 23.32
CA ALA A 178 -0.01 -30.46 22.57
C ALA A 178 -1.20 -31.12 23.29
N PRO A 179 -1.18 -31.37 24.63
CA PRO A 179 -2.34 -31.88 25.36
C PRO A 179 -3.58 -30.97 25.28
N THR A 180 -3.42 -29.65 25.33
CA THR A 180 -4.53 -28.70 25.23
C THR A 180 -5.13 -28.69 23.84
N LEU A 181 -4.29 -28.67 22.81
CA LEU A 181 -4.73 -28.78 21.42
C LEU A 181 -5.48 -30.09 21.16
N LEU A 182 -4.93 -31.23 21.60
CA LEU A 182 -5.59 -32.53 21.45
C LEU A 182 -6.93 -32.55 22.18
N PHE A 183 -6.99 -31.98 23.38
CA PHE A 183 -8.24 -31.87 24.11
C PHE A 183 -9.29 -31.08 23.33
N ILE A 184 -8.91 -29.93 22.73
CA ILE A 184 -9.80 -29.12 21.90
C ILE A 184 -10.32 -29.93 20.70
N LEU A 185 -9.41 -30.51 19.91
CA LEU A 185 -9.77 -31.24 18.69
C LEU A 185 -10.58 -32.51 18.97
N ASP A 186 -10.38 -33.16 20.12
CA ASP A 186 -11.09 -34.39 20.49
C ASP A 186 -12.44 -34.13 21.19
N ASN A 187 -12.66 -32.94 21.79
CA ASN A 187 -13.86 -32.67 22.60
C ASN A 187 -14.81 -31.61 22.01
N ILE A 188 -14.33 -30.75 21.11
CA ILE A 188 -15.16 -29.72 20.48
C ILE A 188 -15.34 -30.06 19.00
N LYS A 189 -16.59 -30.23 18.58
CA LYS A 189 -16.93 -30.38 17.16
C LYS A 189 -17.09 -29.02 16.49
N MET A 190 -16.10 -28.58 15.73
CA MET A 190 -16.20 -27.38 14.88
C MET A 190 -16.99 -27.72 13.61
N THR A 191 -18.01 -26.92 13.31
CA THR A 191 -18.95 -27.23 12.21
C THR A 191 -18.76 -26.37 10.96
N ASP A 192 -17.97 -25.29 11.03
CA ASP A 192 -17.60 -24.48 9.87
C ASP A 192 -16.10 -24.14 9.86
N ASN A 193 -15.62 -23.33 10.81
CA ASN A 193 -14.26 -22.79 10.76
C ASN A 193 -13.44 -23.01 12.05
N PHE A 194 -12.19 -23.39 11.86
CA PHE A 194 -11.17 -23.40 12.91
C PHE A 194 -9.96 -22.58 12.47
N SER A 195 -9.53 -21.63 13.31
CA SER A 195 -8.38 -20.78 13.00
C SER A 195 -7.44 -20.60 14.19
N TRP A 196 -6.14 -20.57 13.91
CA TRP A 196 -5.12 -20.41 14.95
C TRP A 196 -3.88 -19.64 14.45
N GLU A 197 -3.52 -18.59 15.19
CA GLU A 197 -2.51 -17.60 14.79
C GLU A 197 -1.09 -17.78 15.33
N LEU A 198 -0.84 -18.58 16.37
CA LEU A 198 0.41 -18.53 17.14
C LEU A 198 1.14 -19.88 17.22
N LYS A 199 2.42 -19.84 17.56
CA LYS A 199 3.31 -21.01 17.51
C LYS A 199 3.10 -21.95 18.70
N MET A 200 3.22 -23.25 18.44
CA MET A 200 3.29 -24.30 19.46
C MET A 200 4.56 -24.25 20.30
N ASN A 201 4.44 -24.52 21.60
CA ASN A 201 5.59 -24.72 22.52
C ASN A 201 6.17 -26.16 22.46
N THR A 202 5.62 -27.02 21.60
CA THR A 202 6.08 -28.41 21.46
C THR A 202 6.60 -28.63 20.03
N PRO A 203 7.89 -28.36 19.75
CA PRO A 203 8.42 -28.31 18.39
C PRO A 203 8.42 -29.66 17.66
N ASP A 204 8.39 -30.79 18.40
CA ASP A 204 8.42 -32.15 17.84
C ASP A 204 7.03 -32.81 17.76
N PHE A 205 5.96 -32.06 18.02
CA PHE A 205 4.61 -32.61 17.98
C PHE A 205 4.13 -32.78 16.54
N GLU A 206 3.59 -33.97 16.23
CA GLU A 206 2.94 -34.28 14.97
C GLU A 206 1.51 -34.74 15.20
N TYR A 207 0.57 -34.09 14.51
CA TYR A 207 -0.81 -34.53 14.45
C TYR A 207 -1.00 -35.40 13.20
N THR A 208 -1.61 -36.58 13.40
CA THR A 208 -1.78 -37.62 12.35
C THR A 208 -3.23 -38.08 12.16
N LYS A 209 -4.17 -37.54 12.95
CA LYS A 209 -5.61 -37.80 12.81
C LYS A 209 -6.19 -36.93 11.68
N ALA A 210 -7.34 -37.34 11.15
CA ALA A 210 -8.07 -36.56 10.15
C ALA A 210 -8.53 -35.21 10.73
N ILE A 211 -8.48 -34.17 9.90
CA ILE A 211 -9.01 -32.84 10.23
C ILE A 211 -10.36 -32.69 9.53
N ASP A 212 -11.44 -33.07 10.21
CA ASP A 212 -12.80 -33.06 9.65
C ASP A 212 -13.53 -31.76 10.00
N ILE A 213 -12.95 -30.64 9.58
CA ILE A 213 -13.49 -29.29 9.76
C ILE A 213 -13.59 -28.63 8.38
N PRO A 214 -14.73 -28.04 7.98
CA PRO A 214 -14.89 -27.51 6.62
C PRO A 214 -13.84 -26.47 6.22
N SER A 215 -13.48 -25.55 7.11
CA SER A 215 -12.43 -24.54 6.91
C SER A 215 -11.41 -24.55 8.04
N VAL A 216 -10.13 -24.62 7.69
CA VAL A 216 -9.02 -24.62 8.65
C VAL A 216 -7.94 -23.63 8.22
N ILE A 217 -7.56 -22.74 9.14
CA ILE A 217 -6.53 -21.72 8.90
C ILE A 217 -5.51 -21.74 10.04
N LEU A 218 -4.25 -22.06 9.72
CA LEU A 218 -3.19 -22.20 10.72
C LEU A 218 -2.00 -21.32 10.32
N SER A 219 -1.68 -20.31 11.12
CA SER A 219 -0.50 -19.45 10.91
C SER A 219 0.83 -20.19 11.16
N HIS A 220 0.81 -21.19 12.05
CA HIS A 220 1.96 -22.02 12.38
C HIS A 220 1.58 -23.50 12.31
N SER A 221 1.75 -24.10 11.13
CA SER A 221 1.29 -25.45 10.80
C SER A 221 2.38 -26.52 10.79
N GLN A 222 3.54 -26.28 11.43
CA GLN A 222 4.68 -27.21 11.46
C GLN A 222 4.32 -28.63 11.96
N TRP A 223 3.29 -28.74 12.79
CA TRP A 223 2.81 -29.98 13.41
C TRP A 223 1.79 -30.76 12.57
N ILE A 224 1.34 -30.20 11.45
CA ILE A 224 0.43 -30.86 10.51
C ILE A 224 1.23 -31.74 9.55
N THR A 225 0.88 -33.02 9.51
CA THR A 225 1.48 -34.00 8.60
C THR A 225 0.67 -34.15 7.32
N LEU A 226 1.32 -34.59 6.23
CA LEU A 226 0.63 -34.96 4.97
C LEU A 226 -0.50 -35.96 5.22
N LYS A 227 -0.29 -36.92 6.13
CA LYS A 227 -1.29 -37.93 6.49
C LYS A 227 -2.58 -37.30 7.05
N SER A 228 -2.48 -36.23 7.83
CA SER A 228 -3.66 -35.54 8.36
C SER A 228 -4.46 -34.84 7.27
N ILE A 229 -3.77 -34.28 6.28
CA ILE A 229 -4.38 -33.62 5.11
C ILE A 229 -5.06 -34.65 4.20
N LEU A 230 -4.38 -35.75 3.87
CA LEU A 230 -4.94 -36.80 3.00
C LEU A 230 -6.19 -37.46 3.57
N ASN A 231 -6.29 -37.54 4.91
CA ASN A 231 -7.46 -38.10 5.59
C ASN A 231 -8.55 -37.06 5.90
N SER A 232 -8.31 -35.78 5.61
CA SER A 232 -9.25 -34.69 5.91
C SER A 232 -10.40 -34.61 4.91
N SER A 233 -11.57 -34.19 5.40
CA SER A 233 -12.74 -33.84 4.59
C SER A 233 -12.92 -32.31 4.42
N SER A 234 -11.89 -31.51 4.68
CA SER A 234 -11.94 -30.05 4.59
C SER A 234 -12.16 -29.55 3.16
N ARG A 235 -12.94 -28.46 3.06
CA ARG A 235 -13.16 -27.67 1.84
C ARG A 235 -12.08 -26.62 1.64
N VAL A 236 -11.63 -26.00 2.74
CA VAL A 236 -10.62 -24.94 2.75
C VAL A 236 -9.52 -25.29 3.75
N LEU A 237 -8.27 -25.29 3.29
CA LEU A 237 -7.08 -25.49 4.11
C LEU A 237 -6.07 -24.37 3.86
N VAL A 238 -5.68 -23.63 4.90
CA VAL A 238 -4.61 -22.62 4.82
C VAL A 238 -3.56 -22.96 5.87
N LEU A 239 -2.38 -23.35 5.39
CA LEU A 239 -1.27 -23.86 6.19
C LEU A 239 -0.06 -22.97 6.02
N GLU A 240 0.14 -22.05 6.95
CA GLU A 240 1.31 -21.17 6.99
C GLU A 240 2.42 -21.79 7.84
N GLU A 241 3.67 -21.40 7.57
CA GLU A 241 4.88 -21.99 8.17
C GLU A 241 4.91 -23.53 8.21
N SER A 242 4.44 -24.17 7.16
CA SER A 242 4.37 -25.63 7.09
C SER A 242 5.75 -26.29 6.96
N ASN A 243 5.89 -27.48 7.55
CA ASN A 243 7.05 -28.36 7.38
C ASN A 243 6.91 -29.32 6.18
N LEU A 244 5.79 -29.29 5.44
CA LEU A 244 5.59 -30.13 4.27
C LEU A 244 6.71 -29.90 3.24
N THR A 245 7.28 -31.00 2.76
CA THR A 245 8.29 -30.99 1.72
C THR A 245 7.66 -30.85 0.34
N PHE A 246 8.47 -30.53 -0.68
CA PHE A 246 8.00 -30.54 -2.07
C PHE A 246 7.47 -31.92 -2.49
N TRP A 247 8.07 -32.99 -1.97
CA TRP A 247 7.61 -34.36 -2.19
C TRP A 247 6.25 -34.64 -1.54
N ASP A 248 5.99 -34.05 -0.37
CA ASP A 248 4.67 -34.16 0.27
C ASP A 248 3.60 -33.44 -0.55
N ILE A 249 3.91 -32.27 -1.10
CA ILE A 249 3.00 -31.51 -1.96
C ILE A 249 2.73 -32.29 -3.26
N ASN A 250 3.75 -32.84 -3.92
CA ASN A 250 3.58 -33.72 -5.08
C ASN A 250 2.68 -34.92 -4.75
N SER A 251 2.97 -35.59 -3.63
CA SER A 251 2.20 -36.75 -3.17
C SER A 251 0.73 -36.37 -2.92
N PHE A 252 0.47 -35.21 -2.32
CA PHE A 252 -0.86 -34.68 -2.15
C PHE A 252 -1.60 -34.49 -3.50
N LEU A 253 -0.97 -33.85 -4.48
CA LEU A 253 -1.57 -33.65 -5.82
C LEU A 253 -1.87 -34.98 -6.51
N MET A 254 -0.94 -35.95 -6.43
CA MET A 254 -1.14 -37.29 -6.96
C MET A 254 -2.32 -38.02 -6.29
N HIS A 255 -2.46 -37.90 -4.97
CA HIS A 255 -3.60 -38.48 -4.26
C HIS A 255 -4.92 -37.80 -4.63
N TRP A 256 -4.91 -36.47 -4.78
CA TRP A 256 -6.08 -35.71 -5.22
C TRP A 256 -6.54 -36.15 -6.61
N LEU A 257 -5.61 -36.31 -7.56
CA LEU A 257 -5.88 -36.87 -8.90
C LEU A 257 -6.52 -38.27 -8.84
N ASN A 258 -6.18 -39.07 -7.83
CA ASN A 258 -6.68 -40.43 -7.66
C ASN A 258 -8.01 -40.54 -6.89
N GLY A 259 -8.62 -39.43 -6.46
CA GLY A 259 -9.89 -39.51 -5.73
C GLY A 259 -9.93 -38.78 -4.40
N SER A 260 -8.79 -38.52 -3.78
CA SER A 260 -8.72 -37.99 -2.41
C SER A 260 -9.24 -36.56 -2.28
N ASN A 261 -9.69 -36.20 -1.07
CA ASN A 261 -10.20 -34.88 -0.71
C ASN A 261 -11.26 -34.32 -1.70
N PRO A 262 -12.36 -35.05 -1.98
CA PRO A 262 -13.33 -34.68 -3.02
C PRO A 262 -14.14 -33.41 -2.72
N GLN A 263 -14.09 -32.91 -1.48
CA GLN A 263 -14.77 -31.67 -1.08
C GLN A 263 -13.85 -30.44 -1.11
N LEU A 264 -12.57 -30.63 -1.44
CA LEU A 264 -11.58 -29.55 -1.42
C LEU A 264 -11.87 -28.52 -2.52
N GLU A 265 -12.03 -27.27 -2.11
CA GLU A 265 -12.14 -26.11 -3.00
C GLU A 265 -10.87 -25.26 -2.98
N TYR A 266 -10.14 -25.21 -1.85
CA TYR A 266 -8.93 -24.39 -1.72
C TYR A 266 -7.91 -24.99 -0.76
N ILE A 267 -6.65 -25.01 -1.17
CA ILE A 267 -5.52 -25.28 -0.30
C ILE A 267 -4.39 -24.26 -0.55
N ALA A 268 -3.86 -23.69 0.53
CA ALA A 268 -2.67 -22.85 0.52
C ALA A 268 -1.63 -23.43 1.48
N ILE A 269 -0.39 -23.56 1.01
CA ILE A 269 0.73 -24.07 1.79
C ILE A 269 1.87 -23.07 1.66
N ARG A 270 2.16 -22.34 2.74
CA ARG A 270 3.34 -21.48 2.84
C ARG A 270 4.36 -22.16 3.73
N ARG A 271 5.60 -22.24 3.24
CA ARG A 271 6.74 -22.82 3.97
C ARG A 271 7.92 -21.86 3.96
N SER A 272 8.76 -21.93 4.99
CA SER A 272 10.05 -21.23 5.01
C SER A 272 11.10 -22.06 4.27
N MET A 273 11.89 -21.39 3.44
CA MET A 273 13.08 -21.94 2.79
C MET A 273 14.31 -21.50 3.61
N LYS A 274 15.15 -22.44 4.05
CA LYS A 274 16.36 -22.15 4.85
C LYS A 274 17.62 -22.52 4.06
N GLY A 275 18.58 -21.59 3.95
CA GLY A 275 19.96 -21.90 3.50
C GLY A 275 20.48 -21.05 2.34
N LYS A 276 21.75 -21.29 1.96
CA LYS A 276 22.46 -20.59 0.88
C LYS A 276 22.11 -21.08 -0.54
N ALA A 277 21.20 -22.05 -0.69
CA ALA A 277 20.91 -22.75 -1.96
C ALA A 277 19.47 -22.59 -2.45
N ILE A 278 18.80 -21.48 -2.09
CA ILE A 278 17.42 -21.14 -2.50
C ILE A 278 17.22 -21.27 -4.04
N GLU A 279 18.27 -21.08 -4.84
CA GLU A 279 18.22 -21.20 -6.31
C GLU A 279 17.98 -22.63 -6.82
N GLU A 280 18.61 -23.64 -6.21
CA GLU A 280 18.43 -25.04 -6.58
C GLU A 280 17.07 -25.52 -6.09
N ASP A 281 16.69 -25.10 -4.88
CA ASP A 281 15.41 -25.47 -4.27
C ASP A 281 14.18 -24.99 -5.05
N ILE A 282 14.21 -23.91 -5.81
CA ILE A 282 13.03 -23.35 -6.54
C ILE A 282 12.74 -24.12 -7.83
N GLU A 283 13.74 -24.31 -8.68
CA GLU A 283 13.60 -25.10 -9.91
C GLU A 283 13.35 -26.57 -9.57
N GLU A 284 14.07 -27.09 -8.56
CA GLU A 284 13.82 -28.41 -8.01
C GLU A 284 12.43 -28.47 -7.36
N ALA A 285 11.93 -27.41 -6.72
CA ALA A 285 10.57 -27.39 -6.15
C ALA A 285 9.51 -27.63 -7.22
N PHE A 286 9.51 -26.84 -8.30
CA PHE A 286 8.50 -26.98 -9.33
C PHE A 286 8.62 -28.36 -9.98
N GLN A 287 9.83 -28.77 -10.36
CA GLN A 287 10.07 -30.10 -10.95
C GLN A 287 9.65 -31.26 -10.03
N ILE A 288 9.91 -31.17 -8.72
CA ILE A 288 9.46 -32.18 -7.75
C ILE A 288 7.94 -32.14 -7.63
N ILE A 289 7.34 -30.96 -7.43
CA ILE A 289 5.89 -30.79 -7.22
C ILE A 289 5.12 -31.31 -8.44
N THR A 290 5.60 -31.04 -9.65
CA THR A 290 4.94 -31.45 -10.90
C THR A 290 5.42 -32.78 -11.45
N LYS A 291 6.29 -33.49 -10.72
CA LYS A 291 6.80 -34.78 -11.16
C LYS A 291 5.64 -35.75 -11.36
N ASP A 292 5.62 -36.40 -12.53
CA ASP A 292 4.59 -37.38 -12.92
C ASP A 292 3.16 -36.81 -13.04
N LEU A 293 3.00 -35.46 -13.06
CA LEU A 293 1.73 -34.78 -13.32
C LEU A 293 1.61 -34.33 -14.78
N GLU A 294 0.44 -34.51 -15.40
CA GLU A 294 0.09 -33.87 -16.67
C GLU A 294 -0.36 -32.42 -16.40
N VAL A 295 0.60 -31.50 -16.40
CA VAL A 295 0.37 -30.08 -16.12
C VAL A 295 0.18 -29.29 -17.42
N ARG A 296 -0.81 -28.39 -17.46
CA ARG A 296 -1.08 -27.49 -18.59
C ARG A 296 -1.11 -26.05 -18.12
N GLU A 297 -0.72 -25.11 -18.97
CA GLU A 297 -0.91 -23.68 -18.64
C GLU A 297 -2.41 -23.36 -18.56
N HIS A 298 -2.80 -22.61 -17.53
CA HIS A 298 -4.17 -22.20 -17.32
C HIS A 298 -4.60 -21.16 -18.36
N GLU A 299 -5.70 -21.43 -19.07
CA GLU A 299 -6.38 -20.45 -19.91
C GLU A 299 -7.58 -19.87 -19.16
N GLU A 300 -7.71 -18.54 -19.19
CA GLU A 300 -8.75 -17.83 -18.46
C GLU A 300 -10.15 -18.35 -18.85
N ASN A 301 -10.88 -18.82 -17.85
CA ASN A 301 -12.19 -19.42 -18.02
C ASN A 301 -13.21 -18.69 -17.14
N GLU A 302 -14.19 -18.03 -17.77
CA GLU A 302 -15.27 -17.30 -17.10
C GLU A 302 -16.10 -18.15 -16.11
N LYS A 303 -16.00 -19.49 -16.19
CA LYS A 303 -16.70 -20.41 -15.28
C LYS A 303 -15.94 -20.69 -13.98
N ARG A 304 -14.68 -20.27 -13.84
CA ARG A 304 -13.88 -20.48 -12.62
C ARG A 304 -14.38 -19.56 -11.50
N PRO A 305 -14.67 -20.09 -10.28
CA PRO A 305 -15.01 -19.26 -9.14
C PRO A 305 -13.84 -18.33 -8.77
N MET A 306 -14.04 -17.02 -8.91
CA MET A 306 -13.04 -16.00 -8.54
C MET A 306 -13.11 -15.56 -7.07
N ARG A 307 -14.01 -16.15 -6.29
CA ARG A 307 -14.14 -15.91 -4.85
C ARG A 307 -14.44 -17.22 -4.14
N ILE A 308 -13.61 -17.54 -3.15
CA ILE A 308 -13.77 -18.70 -2.29
C ILE A 308 -14.17 -18.17 -0.92
N SER A 309 -15.37 -18.50 -0.46
CA SER A 309 -15.80 -18.19 0.91
C SER A 309 -14.91 -18.99 1.87
N ILE A 310 -14.29 -18.31 2.83
CA ILE A 310 -13.41 -18.93 3.81
C ILE A 310 -14.27 -19.57 4.91
N SER A 311 -15.22 -18.82 5.47
CA SER A 311 -16.27 -19.33 6.35
C SER A 311 -17.63 -19.13 5.69
N LEU A 312 -18.54 -20.10 5.88
CA LEU A 312 -19.92 -20.00 5.42
C LEU A 312 -20.73 -18.98 6.25
N HIS A 313 -20.24 -18.58 7.41
CA HIS A 313 -20.91 -17.70 8.37
C HIS A 313 -20.27 -16.30 8.48
N ARG A 314 -19.04 -16.11 7.97
CA ARG A 314 -18.38 -14.80 7.92
C ARG A 314 -18.25 -14.30 6.47
N PRO A 315 -18.39 -12.98 6.21
CA PRO A 315 -18.24 -12.40 4.87
C PRO A 315 -16.77 -12.30 4.42
N SER A 316 -15.93 -13.29 4.76
CA SER A 316 -14.54 -13.37 4.32
C SER A 316 -14.44 -14.27 3.08
N SER A 317 -13.86 -13.72 2.02
CA SER A 317 -13.60 -14.47 0.79
C SER A 317 -12.18 -14.25 0.30
N TYR A 318 -11.53 -15.32 -0.15
CA TYR A 318 -10.26 -15.26 -0.84
C TYR A 318 -10.49 -15.18 -2.35
N SER A 319 -9.71 -14.35 -3.05
CA SER A 319 -9.70 -14.33 -4.51
C SER A 319 -8.43 -15.02 -4.99
N PRO A 320 -8.52 -16.26 -5.52
CA PRO A 320 -7.35 -16.93 -6.04
C PRO A 320 -6.80 -16.16 -7.24
N PRO A 321 -5.47 -16.10 -7.42
CA PRO A 321 -4.89 -15.47 -8.58
C PRO A 321 -5.30 -16.20 -9.86
N ASN A 322 -5.42 -15.42 -10.92
CA ASN A 322 -5.86 -15.87 -12.23
C ASN A 322 -4.73 -15.90 -13.26
N ASP A 323 -3.65 -15.16 -12.99
CA ASP A 323 -2.49 -15.07 -13.86
C ASP A 323 -1.46 -16.17 -13.51
N TRP A 324 -0.88 -16.79 -14.53
CA TRP A 324 0.31 -17.66 -14.41
C TRP A 324 0.07 -18.89 -13.54
N CYS A 325 -1.09 -19.49 -13.73
CA CYS A 325 -1.50 -20.73 -13.07
C CYS A 325 -1.31 -21.94 -13.99
N TYR A 326 -1.31 -23.12 -13.39
CA TYR A 326 -1.27 -24.39 -14.09
C TYR A 326 -2.45 -25.26 -13.70
N ASP A 327 -3.02 -25.94 -14.69
CA ASP A 327 -4.14 -26.85 -14.54
C ASP A 327 -3.67 -28.30 -14.53
N ILE A 328 -4.24 -29.06 -13.60
CA ILE A 328 -4.23 -30.53 -13.57
C ILE A 328 -5.68 -31.03 -13.64
N VAL A 329 -5.90 -32.12 -14.36
CA VAL A 329 -7.24 -32.67 -14.60
C VAL A 329 -7.34 -34.05 -13.96
N ARG A 330 -8.30 -34.18 -13.05
CA ARG A 330 -8.65 -35.43 -12.39
C ARG A 330 -9.47 -36.32 -13.33
N ASP A 331 -9.45 -37.64 -13.11
CA ASP A 331 -10.15 -38.62 -13.97
C ASP A 331 -11.66 -38.39 -14.11
N ASP A 332 -12.30 -37.74 -13.13
CA ASP A 332 -13.72 -37.38 -13.18
C ASP A 332 -14.01 -36.03 -13.88
N GLY A 333 -12.98 -35.39 -14.44
CA GLY A 333 -13.07 -34.11 -15.13
C GLY A 333 -12.96 -32.89 -14.22
N THR A 334 -12.76 -33.06 -12.91
CA THR A 334 -12.51 -31.94 -11.99
C THR A 334 -11.16 -31.29 -12.31
N ILE A 335 -11.14 -29.97 -12.43
CA ILE A 335 -9.92 -29.20 -12.73
C ILE A 335 -9.38 -28.61 -11.43
N GLY A 336 -8.11 -28.88 -11.15
CA GLY A 336 -7.35 -28.24 -10.08
C GLY A 336 -6.39 -27.23 -10.68
N THR A 337 -6.52 -25.97 -10.29
CA THR A 337 -5.64 -24.89 -10.76
C THR A 337 -4.73 -24.45 -9.62
N PHE A 338 -3.41 -24.52 -9.83
CA PHE A 338 -2.42 -24.13 -8.82
C PHE A 338 -1.42 -23.11 -9.38
N HIS A 339 -0.77 -22.39 -8.48
CA HIS A 339 0.25 -21.40 -8.78
C HIS A 339 1.30 -21.42 -7.66
N GLN A 340 2.52 -20.99 -7.97
CA GLN A 340 3.61 -20.94 -6.99
C GLN A 340 4.15 -19.52 -6.92
N THR A 341 4.13 -18.94 -5.73
CA THR A 341 4.63 -17.58 -5.48
C THR A 341 5.73 -17.58 -4.43
N TYR A 342 6.77 -16.79 -4.65
CA TYR A 342 7.85 -16.59 -3.69
C TYR A 342 7.78 -15.15 -3.15
N SER A 343 7.59 -15.01 -1.83
CA SER A 343 7.49 -13.69 -1.17
C SER A 343 8.85 -13.00 -1.03
N SER A 344 8.81 -11.68 -1.00
CA SER A 344 9.79 -10.76 -1.57
C SER A 344 10.52 -9.87 -0.56
N GLU A 345 11.06 -10.40 0.53
CA GLU A 345 11.93 -9.55 1.37
C GLU A 345 13.30 -9.29 0.72
N HIS A 346 13.66 -10.01 -0.35
CA HIS A 346 15.00 -9.98 -0.93
C HIS A 346 15.00 -10.24 -2.44
N ARG A 347 14.18 -9.57 -3.29
CA ARG A 347 14.18 -9.83 -4.76
C ARG A 347 15.45 -9.34 -5.47
N ILE A 348 15.81 -8.09 -5.20
CA ILE A 348 17.07 -7.51 -5.67
C ILE A 348 18.21 -8.29 -5.04
N ASP A 349 18.12 -8.55 -3.74
CA ASP A 349 19.14 -9.30 -3.03
C ASP A 349 19.34 -10.73 -3.57
N PHE A 350 18.25 -11.47 -3.84
CA PHE A 350 18.30 -12.79 -4.48
C PHE A 350 18.98 -12.71 -5.85
N SER A 351 18.69 -11.68 -6.65
CA SER A 351 19.33 -11.49 -7.95
C SER A 351 20.85 -11.22 -7.87
N LEU A 352 21.37 -10.82 -6.71
CA LEU A 352 22.79 -10.52 -6.47
C LEU A 352 23.59 -11.72 -5.96
N LEU A 353 22.96 -12.89 -5.79
CA LEU A 353 23.63 -14.09 -5.30
C LEU A 353 24.53 -14.72 -6.36
N SER A 354 24.11 -14.74 -7.63
CA SER A 354 24.85 -15.33 -8.74
C SER A 354 24.39 -14.87 -10.13
N LYS A 355 25.16 -15.20 -11.18
CA LYS A 355 24.74 -15.01 -12.58
C LYS A 355 23.47 -15.81 -12.91
N ARG A 356 23.25 -16.95 -12.23
CA ARG A 356 22.10 -17.84 -12.44
C ARG A 356 20.84 -17.22 -11.83
N THR A 357 20.90 -16.72 -10.60
CA THR A 357 19.79 -15.97 -9.97
C THR A 357 19.41 -14.73 -10.75
N LYS A 358 20.38 -13.94 -11.19
CA LYS A 358 20.13 -12.81 -12.08
C LYS A 358 19.32 -13.22 -13.32
N THR A 359 19.65 -14.36 -13.91
CA THR A 359 18.94 -14.90 -15.08
C THR A 359 17.53 -15.36 -14.70
N LEU A 360 17.36 -16.12 -13.62
CA LEU A 360 16.06 -16.58 -13.14
C LEU A 360 15.12 -15.41 -12.82
N VAL A 361 15.61 -14.42 -12.05
CA VAL A 361 14.85 -13.20 -11.80
C VAL A 361 14.54 -12.53 -13.12
N SER A 362 15.48 -12.39 -14.06
CA SER A 362 15.16 -11.77 -15.34
C SER A 362 14.10 -12.53 -16.17
N LEU A 363 13.86 -13.84 -15.95
CA LEU A 363 12.91 -14.65 -16.74
C LEU A 363 11.47 -14.58 -16.22
N VAL A 364 11.31 -14.27 -14.93
CA VAL A 364 9.99 -14.09 -14.31
C VAL A 364 9.40 -12.74 -14.75
N ASN A 365 8.10 -12.70 -15.08
CA ASN A 365 7.43 -11.46 -15.45
C ASN A 365 6.96 -10.74 -14.18
N TRP A 366 7.75 -9.76 -13.75
CA TRP A 366 7.47 -8.99 -12.54
C TRP A 366 6.62 -7.75 -12.84
N ASN A 367 5.98 -7.22 -11.79
CA ASN A 367 5.53 -5.82 -11.80
C ASN A 367 6.73 -4.92 -12.14
N GLN A 368 6.60 -4.17 -13.24
CA GLN A 368 7.64 -3.28 -13.71
C GLN A 368 7.70 -2.02 -12.82
N PRO A 369 8.82 -1.73 -12.15
CA PRO A 369 8.95 -0.51 -11.37
C PRO A 369 9.30 0.68 -12.26
N ASP A 370 8.89 1.87 -11.85
CA ASP A 370 9.50 3.10 -12.33
C ASP A 370 10.91 3.21 -11.71
N ILE A 371 11.94 3.19 -12.55
CA ILE A 371 13.35 3.27 -12.14
C ILE A 371 13.80 4.73 -12.21
N HIS A 372 14.29 5.25 -11.08
CA HIS A 372 14.84 6.60 -10.94
C HIS A 372 16.30 6.53 -10.53
N LEU A 373 17.19 7.22 -11.26
CA LEU A 373 18.61 7.34 -10.94
C LEU A 373 18.92 8.75 -10.45
N TYR A 374 19.61 8.85 -9.31
CA TYR A 374 20.07 10.09 -8.70
C TYR A 374 21.59 10.05 -8.50
N PHE A 375 22.34 10.72 -9.35
CA PHE A 375 23.80 10.87 -9.24
C PHE A 375 24.13 12.12 -8.42
N ILE A 376 24.04 11.99 -7.10
CA ILE A 376 24.34 13.04 -6.12
C ILE A 376 25.48 12.58 -5.20
N GLU A 377 25.87 13.36 -4.18
CA GLU A 377 26.94 13.00 -3.25
C GLU A 377 26.73 11.58 -2.66
N ASP A 378 25.58 11.33 -2.04
CA ASP A 378 25.10 9.98 -1.72
C ASP A 378 24.09 9.53 -2.78
N SER A 379 24.60 8.82 -3.79
CA SER A 379 23.81 8.47 -4.97
C SER A 379 22.74 7.43 -4.68
N GLN A 380 21.62 7.47 -5.44
CA GLN A 380 20.46 6.61 -5.19
C GLN A 380 19.87 6.01 -6.46
N ILE A 381 19.39 4.77 -6.35
CA ILE A 381 18.47 4.15 -7.32
C ILE A 381 17.16 3.88 -6.59
N CYS A 382 16.08 4.55 -7.00
CA CYS A 382 14.76 4.35 -6.42
C CYS A 382 13.88 3.55 -7.37
N LEU A 383 13.20 2.54 -6.82
CA LEU A 383 12.27 1.67 -7.54
C LEU A 383 10.88 1.83 -6.94
N LYS A 384 9.95 2.34 -7.76
CA LYS A 384 8.55 2.57 -7.37
C LYS A 384 7.65 1.59 -8.10
N PHE A 385 6.89 0.78 -7.37
CA PHE A 385 6.00 -0.22 -7.96
C PHE A 385 4.57 0.34 -8.06
N PRO A 386 4.01 0.57 -9.27
CA PRO A 386 2.67 1.16 -9.43
C PRO A 386 1.56 0.34 -8.75
N ASN A 387 1.73 -0.98 -8.71
CA ASN A 387 0.77 -1.92 -8.11
C ASN A 387 0.87 -2.02 -6.58
N ASP A 388 1.91 -1.43 -5.98
CA ASP A 388 2.10 -1.38 -4.53
C ASP A 388 2.64 0.00 -4.10
N PRO A 389 1.78 1.03 -4.08
CA PRO A 389 2.19 2.41 -3.76
C PRO A 389 2.64 2.59 -2.30
N GLY A 390 2.43 1.57 -1.45
CA GLY A 390 2.92 1.52 -0.07
C GLY A 390 4.37 1.06 0.04
N LEU A 391 4.97 0.55 -1.04
CA LEU A 391 6.30 -0.06 -1.04
C LEU A 391 7.29 0.71 -1.93
N GLU A 392 8.42 1.14 -1.36
CA GLU A 392 9.51 1.79 -2.10
C GLU A 392 10.84 1.14 -1.76
N TRP A 393 11.62 0.81 -2.80
CA TRP A 393 12.99 0.31 -2.65
C TRP A 393 13.98 1.40 -3.00
N ILE A 394 14.93 1.63 -2.10
CA ILE A 394 16.00 2.61 -2.24
C ILE A 394 17.32 1.85 -2.19
N LEU A 395 18.08 1.91 -3.28
CA LEU A 395 19.46 1.43 -3.32
C LEU A 395 20.37 2.62 -3.08
N ASP A 396 20.97 2.70 -1.90
CA ASP A 396 21.81 3.82 -1.47
C ASP A 396 23.29 3.53 -1.75
N PHE A 397 24.02 4.56 -2.16
CA PHE A 397 25.46 4.51 -2.41
C PHE A 397 26.11 5.64 -1.60
N GLU A 398 26.65 5.30 -0.44
CA GLU A 398 27.15 6.26 0.55
C GLU A 398 28.66 6.50 0.41
N ASN A 399 29.10 7.76 0.44
CA ASN A 399 30.53 8.09 0.45
C ASN A 399 31.19 7.74 1.80
N GLU A 400 30.51 8.02 2.91
CA GLU A 400 30.93 7.65 4.26
C GLU A 400 30.29 6.32 4.67
N PHE A 401 30.73 5.23 4.04
CA PHE A 401 30.21 3.90 4.31
C PHE A 401 30.56 3.45 5.74
N ASN A 402 29.54 3.16 6.56
CA ASN A 402 29.72 2.88 7.98
C ASN A 402 30.27 1.47 8.25
N ASP A 403 31.59 1.36 8.44
CA ASP A 403 32.32 0.12 8.75
C ASP A 403 31.93 -0.56 10.09
N GLU A 404 31.16 0.11 10.97
CA GLU A 404 30.73 -0.46 12.27
C GLU A 404 29.49 -1.36 12.16
N LEU A 405 28.82 -1.39 11.00
CA LEU A 405 27.65 -2.23 10.75
C LEU A 405 28.04 -3.64 10.29
N ASN A 406 27.16 -4.63 10.55
CA ASN A 406 27.35 -5.99 10.03
C ASN A 406 27.11 -6.03 8.51
N HIS A 407 28.18 -6.03 7.72
CA HIS A 407 28.08 -6.08 6.26
C HIS A 407 27.99 -7.50 5.70
N THR A 408 27.24 -7.62 4.61
CA THR A 408 27.19 -8.80 3.74
C THR A 408 27.84 -8.46 2.40
N THR A 409 28.82 -9.27 1.97
CA THR A 409 29.43 -9.11 0.65
C THR A 409 28.49 -9.65 -0.44
N ARG A 410 28.19 -8.83 -1.45
CA ARG A 410 27.31 -9.15 -2.58
C ARG A 410 28.03 -8.98 -3.91
N ALA A 411 27.69 -9.82 -4.87
CA ALA A 411 28.31 -9.81 -6.19
C ALA A 411 27.44 -9.06 -7.20
N ILE A 412 27.87 -7.87 -7.65
CA ILE A 412 27.22 -7.15 -8.75
C ILE A 412 28.04 -7.38 -10.02
N ASP A 413 27.48 -8.14 -10.96
CA ASP A 413 28.11 -8.53 -12.23
C ASP A 413 29.54 -9.07 -12.10
N GLY A 414 29.76 -9.88 -11.05
CA GLY A 414 31.03 -10.56 -10.78
C GLY A 414 32.00 -9.78 -9.90
N ASN A 415 31.67 -8.54 -9.52
CA ASN A 415 32.46 -7.72 -8.60
C ASN A 415 31.84 -7.76 -7.20
N GLN A 416 32.67 -7.89 -6.18
CA GLN A 416 32.23 -8.05 -4.79
C GLN A 416 32.21 -6.70 -4.08
N PHE A 417 31.06 -6.37 -3.47
CA PHE A 417 30.87 -5.13 -2.72
C PHE A 417 30.31 -5.44 -1.32
N PRO A 418 30.82 -4.81 -0.24
CA PRO A 418 30.13 -4.86 1.04
C PRO A 418 28.79 -4.14 0.92
N SER A 419 27.78 -4.62 1.65
CA SER A 419 26.45 -4.01 1.66
C SER A 419 25.71 -4.34 2.94
N TYR A 420 24.67 -3.59 3.26
CA TYR A 420 23.74 -3.94 4.33
C TYR A 420 22.29 -3.66 3.90
N ILE A 421 21.33 -4.33 4.55
CA ILE A 421 19.91 -4.13 4.30
C ILE A 421 19.28 -3.57 5.57
N ALA A 422 18.46 -2.54 5.41
CA ALA A 422 17.63 -1.98 6.46
C ALA A 422 16.19 -1.82 5.95
N SER A 423 15.23 -1.72 6.86
CA SER A 423 13.84 -1.46 6.51
C SER A 423 13.25 -0.51 7.53
N ALA A 424 12.52 0.49 7.04
CA ALA A 424 11.91 1.52 7.86
C ALA A 424 10.44 1.72 7.46
N LEU A 425 9.59 1.89 8.47
CA LEU A 425 8.18 2.25 8.29
C LEU A 425 8.03 3.75 8.52
N HIS A 426 7.53 4.47 7.52
CA HIS A 426 7.18 5.88 7.64
C HIS A 426 5.70 6.07 7.28
N GLY A 427 4.85 6.08 8.33
CA GLY A 427 3.40 6.11 8.16
C GLY A 427 2.88 4.83 7.49
N PRO A 428 2.01 4.91 6.46
CA PRO A 428 1.50 3.74 5.75
C PRO A 428 2.50 3.15 4.73
N LYS A 429 3.71 3.70 4.62
CA LYS A 429 4.71 3.30 3.63
C LYS A 429 5.86 2.52 4.25
N ALA A 430 6.24 1.42 3.61
CA ALA A 430 7.42 0.63 3.90
C ALA A 430 8.55 0.99 2.92
N PHE A 431 9.72 1.32 3.48
CA PHE A 431 10.94 1.61 2.75
C PHE A 431 11.96 0.52 3.01
N HIS A 432 12.48 -0.09 1.94
CA HIS A 432 13.58 -1.04 2.01
C HIS A 432 14.84 -0.40 1.46
N TYR A 433 15.90 -0.42 2.26
CA TYR A 433 17.20 0.13 1.91
C TYR A 433 18.17 -1.01 1.67
N LEU A 434 18.87 -0.97 0.54
CA LEU A 434 20.04 -1.80 0.27
C LEU A 434 21.21 -0.89 -0.06
N THR A 435 22.13 -0.77 0.88
CA THR A 435 23.20 0.23 0.85
C THR A 435 24.53 -0.38 0.45
N PHE A 436 25.26 0.31 -0.42
CA PHE A 436 26.61 -0.03 -0.89
C PHE A 436 27.57 1.14 -0.64
N PRO A 437 28.89 0.90 -0.61
CA PRO A 437 29.86 1.99 -0.67
C PRO A 437 29.77 2.67 -2.03
N ASN A 438 29.86 4.00 -2.03
CA ASN A 438 30.04 4.77 -3.25
C ASN A 438 31.51 4.85 -3.65
N ASP A 439 31.77 5.16 -4.91
CA ASP A 439 33.11 5.41 -5.43
C ASP A 439 33.11 6.66 -6.30
N ASP A 440 34.26 7.34 -6.41
CA ASP A 440 34.40 8.61 -7.14
C ASP A 440 33.93 8.55 -8.61
N ASN A 441 33.84 7.35 -9.21
CA ASN A 441 33.40 7.15 -10.59
C ASN A 441 31.96 6.59 -10.70
N PHE A 442 31.29 6.38 -9.57
CA PHE A 442 29.98 5.73 -9.47
C PHE A 442 29.95 4.33 -10.10
N GLU A 443 31.08 3.62 -10.15
CA GLU A 443 31.18 2.30 -10.77
C GLU A 443 30.21 1.30 -10.14
N THR A 444 30.07 1.33 -8.81
CA THR A 444 29.16 0.45 -8.07
C THR A 444 27.71 0.73 -8.42
N MET A 445 27.31 2.01 -8.44
CA MET A 445 25.96 2.44 -8.83
C MET A 445 25.65 2.10 -10.29
N ARG A 446 26.58 2.36 -11.22
CA ARG A 446 26.42 2.07 -12.64
C ARG A 446 26.17 0.58 -12.89
N LYS A 447 26.95 -0.29 -12.26
CA LYS A 447 26.75 -1.75 -12.33
C LYS A 447 25.41 -2.17 -11.74
N MET A 448 24.99 -1.56 -10.63
CA MET A 448 23.68 -1.85 -10.07
C MET A 448 22.56 -1.40 -11.00
N ALA A 449 22.64 -0.21 -11.60
CA ALA A 449 21.63 0.28 -12.53
C ALA A 449 21.51 -0.62 -13.78
N GLU A 450 22.64 -1.10 -14.33
CA GLU A 450 22.68 -2.11 -15.39
C GLU A 450 21.99 -3.42 -14.95
N HIS A 451 22.30 -3.87 -13.74
CA HIS A 451 21.72 -5.07 -13.15
C HIS A 451 20.21 -4.96 -12.98
N ILE A 452 19.73 -3.88 -12.37
CA ILE A 452 18.30 -3.59 -12.16
C ILE A 452 17.55 -3.49 -13.49
N SER A 453 18.08 -2.74 -14.45
CA SER A 453 17.45 -2.59 -15.78
C SER A 453 17.30 -3.95 -16.47
N LYS A 454 18.27 -4.85 -16.30
CA LYS A 454 18.23 -6.20 -16.87
C LYS A 454 17.25 -7.13 -16.15
N ILE A 455 17.18 -7.11 -14.82
CA ILE A 455 16.28 -8.02 -14.08
C ILE A 455 14.82 -7.62 -14.23
N PHE A 456 14.51 -6.32 -14.28
CA PHE A 456 13.13 -5.82 -14.44
C PHE A 456 12.72 -5.61 -15.89
N ARG A 457 13.67 -5.67 -16.84
CA ARG A 457 13.44 -5.42 -18.28
C ARG A 457 12.68 -4.11 -18.54
N THR A 458 12.89 -3.11 -17.70
CA THR A 458 12.19 -1.84 -17.72
C THR A 458 13.21 -0.72 -17.98
N PRO A 459 12.93 0.23 -18.88
CA PRO A 459 13.81 1.36 -19.10
C PRO A 459 13.85 2.29 -17.88
N ILE A 460 14.93 3.05 -17.75
CA ILE A 460 15.06 4.09 -16.74
C ILE A 460 14.08 5.22 -17.08
N ALA A 461 13.17 5.52 -16.16
CA ALA A 461 12.16 6.55 -16.36
C ALA A 461 12.73 7.95 -16.09
N SER A 462 13.56 8.07 -15.07
CA SER A 462 14.09 9.35 -14.59
C SER A 462 15.58 9.27 -14.36
N PHE A 463 16.29 10.30 -14.80
CA PHE A 463 17.73 10.42 -14.67
C PHE A 463 18.08 11.80 -14.13
N GLU A 464 18.76 11.85 -12.99
CA GLU A 464 19.12 13.09 -12.31
C GLU A 464 20.62 13.10 -12.00
N ILE A 465 21.26 14.24 -12.30
CA ILE A 465 22.68 14.47 -12.07
C ILE A 465 22.83 15.73 -11.23
N HIS A 466 23.41 15.61 -10.03
CA HIS A 466 23.81 16.73 -9.19
C HIS A 466 25.30 16.62 -8.91
N GLN A 467 26.12 17.34 -9.68
CA GLN A 467 27.57 17.20 -9.65
C GLN A 467 28.22 18.58 -9.68
N GLN A 468 29.46 18.69 -9.20
CA GLN A 468 30.22 19.94 -9.21
C GLN A 468 31.07 20.13 -10.48
N SER A 469 31.21 19.10 -11.34
CA SER A 469 32.17 19.15 -12.46
C SER A 469 31.66 18.60 -13.80
N ASP A 470 31.98 19.33 -14.88
CA ASP A 470 31.63 19.02 -16.27
C ASP A 470 32.18 17.66 -16.78
N PRO A 471 33.45 17.28 -16.54
CA PRO A 471 33.98 15.99 -17.02
C PRO A 471 33.25 14.77 -16.45
N SER A 472 32.82 14.86 -15.19
CA SER A 472 32.09 13.80 -14.50
C SER A 472 30.69 13.65 -15.10
N THR A 473 29.99 14.76 -15.33
CA THR A 473 28.69 14.79 -16.02
C THR A 473 28.77 14.14 -17.40
N MET A 474 29.78 14.51 -18.20
CA MET A 474 30.01 13.91 -19.52
C MET A 474 30.22 12.38 -19.43
N SER A 475 30.96 11.90 -18.43
CA SER A 475 31.19 10.47 -18.20
C SER A 475 29.89 9.72 -17.88
N ILE A 476 29.06 10.26 -16.99
CA ILE A 476 27.78 9.66 -16.58
C ILE A 476 26.81 9.64 -17.78
N VAL A 477 26.70 10.74 -18.52
CA VAL A 477 25.84 10.83 -19.72
C VAL A 477 26.28 9.83 -20.79
N LYS A 478 27.59 9.73 -21.08
CA LYS A 478 28.13 8.74 -22.02
C LYS A 478 27.76 7.31 -21.63
N TRP A 479 27.88 6.99 -20.34
CA TRP A 479 27.48 5.68 -19.82
C TRP A 479 25.96 5.46 -19.97
N PHE A 480 25.12 6.43 -19.61
CA PHE A 480 23.67 6.30 -19.74
C PHE A 480 23.24 6.00 -21.19
N CYS A 481 23.85 6.67 -22.17
CA CYS A 481 23.61 6.42 -23.59
C CYS A 481 23.95 4.99 -24.04
N THR A 482 24.77 4.24 -23.29
CA THR A 482 25.02 2.81 -23.57
C THR A 482 23.86 1.92 -23.12
N LEU A 483 23.03 2.37 -22.17
CA LEU A 483 21.87 1.64 -21.67
C LEU A 483 20.62 1.91 -22.52
N GLN A 484 20.34 3.18 -22.79
CA GLN A 484 19.17 3.59 -23.56
C GLN A 484 19.34 4.99 -24.18
N PRO A 485 18.72 5.25 -25.35
CA PRO A 485 18.84 6.53 -26.04
C PRO A 485 17.82 7.58 -25.58
N SER A 486 16.84 7.21 -24.77
CA SER A 486 15.73 8.10 -24.38
C SER A 486 15.41 8.00 -22.90
N VAL A 487 14.86 9.08 -22.33
CA VAL A 487 14.41 9.15 -20.94
C VAL A 487 13.15 10.00 -20.85
N VAL A 488 12.29 9.72 -19.87
CA VAL A 488 11.07 10.52 -19.64
C VAL A 488 11.45 11.84 -19.00
N ASP A 489 12.17 11.75 -17.88
CA ASP A 489 12.58 12.89 -17.07
C ASP A 489 14.10 13.00 -16.99
N PHE A 490 14.63 14.17 -17.31
CA PHE A 490 16.05 14.45 -17.17
C PHE A 490 16.30 15.75 -16.41
N HIS A 491 17.01 15.67 -15.29
CA HIS A 491 17.39 16.81 -14.46
C HIS A 491 18.91 16.88 -14.31
N ILE A 492 19.48 18.06 -14.53
CA ILE A 492 20.89 18.34 -14.28
C ILE A 492 20.98 19.55 -13.37
N LYS A 493 21.67 19.41 -12.24
CA LYS A 493 22.13 20.50 -11.38
C LYS A 493 23.65 20.48 -11.31
N ILE A 494 24.31 21.55 -11.78
CA ILE A 494 25.76 21.62 -11.82
C ILE A 494 26.26 23.07 -11.72
N ASP A 495 27.44 23.30 -11.16
CA ASP A 495 27.99 24.64 -10.99
C ASP A 495 28.26 25.33 -12.34
N ASP A 496 28.98 24.62 -13.23
CA ASP A 496 29.27 25.03 -14.60
C ASP A 496 29.18 23.86 -15.60
N ILE A 497 28.78 24.15 -16.82
CA ILE A 497 28.73 23.16 -17.92
C ILE A 497 29.38 23.76 -19.15
N THR A 498 30.14 22.98 -19.90
CA THR A 498 30.79 23.46 -21.13
C THR A 498 29.85 23.29 -22.34
N ALA A 499 30.00 24.13 -23.38
CA ALA A 499 29.15 24.08 -24.57
C ALA A 499 29.25 22.73 -25.27
N PRO A 500 30.45 22.13 -25.44
CA PRO A 500 30.57 20.79 -25.97
C PRO A 500 29.78 19.74 -25.17
N THR A 501 29.76 19.84 -23.83
CA THR A 501 29.04 18.89 -22.98
C THR A 501 27.54 19.04 -23.07
N LEU A 502 27.04 20.28 -23.04
CA LEU A 502 25.61 20.54 -23.22
C LEU A 502 25.12 20.13 -24.61
N LEU A 503 25.87 20.45 -25.67
CA LEU A 503 25.54 20.01 -27.03
C LEU A 503 25.54 18.49 -27.15
N PHE A 504 26.54 17.82 -26.58
CA PHE A 504 26.58 16.35 -26.56
C PHE A 504 25.34 15.76 -25.89
N ILE A 505 24.91 16.31 -24.75
CA ILE A 505 23.69 15.89 -24.06
C ILE A 505 22.47 16.02 -24.97
N LEU A 506 22.26 17.20 -25.55
CA LEU A 506 21.11 17.50 -26.40
C LEU A 506 21.09 16.65 -27.68
N ASP A 507 22.25 16.31 -28.23
CA ASP A 507 22.38 15.51 -29.44
C ASP A 507 22.23 13.99 -29.21
N ASN A 508 22.49 13.50 -27.98
CA ASN A 508 22.57 12.05 -27.71
C ASN A 508 21.44 11.51 -26.81
N ILE A 509 20.81 12.35 -25.98
CA ILE A 509 19.69 11.93 -25.12
C ILE A 509 18.38 12.46 -25.69
N LYS A 510 17.46 11.56 -26.02
CA LYS A 510 16.09 11.91 -26.41
C LYS A 510 15.19 12.00 -25.17
N MET A 511 14.92 13.21 -24.68
CA MET A 511 13.93 13.45 -23.62
C MET A 511 12.51 13.40 -24.20
N THR A 512 11.53 12.95 -23.40
CA THR A 512 10.14 12.79 -23.89
C THR A 512 9.08 13.55 -23.09
N ASP A 513 9.33 13.90 -21.83
CA ASP A 513 8.38 14.69 -21.02
C ASP A 513 9.02 15.97 -20.44
N ASN A 514 10.11 15.82 -19.67
CA ASN A 514 10.71 16.92 -18.93
C ASN A 514 12.23 16.98 -19.06
N PHE A 515 12.76 18.18 -19.30
CA PHE A 515 14.17 18.50 -19.18
C PHE A 515 14.37 19.75 -18.31
N SER A 516 15.21 19.61 -17.30
CA SER A 516 15.56 20.70 -16.40
C SER A 516 17.07 20.85 -16.27
N LEU A 517 17.59 22.05 -16.51
CA LEU A 517 19.01 22.40 -16.38
C LEU A 517 19.18 23.55 -15.37
N ASN A 518 19.68 23.23 -14.19
CA ASN A 518 19.95 24.18 -13.11
C ASN A 518 21.47 24.41 -12.95
N LEU A 519 21.90 25.66 -12.98
CA LEU A 519 23.29 26.09 -13.05
C LEU A 519 23.57 27.15 -12.00
N GLU A 520 24.70 27.05 -11.30
CA GLU A 520 25.03 27.98 -10.21
C GLU A 520 25.81 29.22 -10.67
N VAL A 521 26.79 29.12 -11.58
CA VAL A 521 27.77 30.21 -11.76
C VAL A 521 27.95 30.73 -13.21
N ASN A 522 27.55 30.02 -14.27
CA ASN A 522 27.16 30.52 -15.63
C ASN A 522 27.19 29.40 -16.70
N THR A 523 26.49 29.61 -17.84
CA THR A 523 26.62 28.81 -19.08
C THR A 523 27.76 29.30 -19.98
N PRO A 524 28.20 28.48 -20.96
CA PRO A 524 29.18 28.90 -21.95
C PRO A 524 28.56 29.85 -22.98
N ASP A 525 29.37 30.78 -23.50
CA ASP A 525 28.95 31.75 -24.52
C ASP A 525 28.70 31.08 -25.89
N PHE A 526 27.46 30.60 -26.12
CA PHE A 526 26.99 30.14 -27.43
C PHE A 526 25.49 30.40 -27.63
N GLU A 527 25.01 30.24 -28.86
CA GLU A 527 23.58 30.28 -29.19
C GLU A 527 23.10 28.91 -29.69
N TYR A 528 21.95 28.46 -29.17
CA TYR A 528 21.30 27.24 -29.64
C TYR A 528 19.99 27.57 -30.35
N ASN A 529 19.84 27.07 -31.58
CA ASN A 529 18.74 27.45 -32.48
C ASN A 529 17.86 26.26 -32.90
N GLN A 530 18.21 25.04 -32.48
CA GLN A 530 17.40 23.84 -32.76
C GLN A 530 16.30 23.70 -31.71
N ALA A 531 15.12 23.20 -32.08
CA ALA A 531 14.03 23.04 -31.14
C ALA A 531 14.27 21.87 -30.18
N ILE A 532 13.96 22.05 -28.89
CA ILE A 532 13.84 20.98 -27.90
C ILE A 532 12.35 20.72 -27.67
N ASP A 533 11.77 19.86 -28.50
CA ASP A 533 10.33 19.60 -28.55
C ASP A 533 9.91 18.57 -27.49
N ILE A 534 9.79 19.04 -26.25
CA ILE A 534 9.28 18.28 -25.10
C ILE A 534 8.17 19.07 -24.39
N PRO A 535 7.24 18.41 -23.67
CA PRO A 535 6.20 19.09 -22.91
C PRO A 535 6.73 20.15 -21.95
N THR A 536 7.76 19.85 -21.15
CA THR A 536 8.24 20.73 -20.08
C THR A 536 9.74 20.99 -20.20
N LEU A 537 10.12 22.26 -20.28
CA LEU A 537 11.51 22.70 -20.38
C LEU A 537 11.80 23.80 -19.36
N ILE A 538 12.74 23.54 -18.45
CA ILE A 538 13.12 24.45 -17.35
C ILE A 538 14.62 24.70 -17.41
N LEU A 539 15.03 25.94 -17.68
CA LEU A 539 16.42 26.30 -17.89
C LEU A 539 16.79 27.48 -17.00
N SER A 540 17.82 27.30 -16.17
CA SER A 540 18.53 28.41 -15.54
C SER A 540 19.68 28.89 -16.42
N HIS A 541 20.12 30.14 -16.22
CA HIS A 541 21.20 30.75 -17.02
C HIS A 541 20.96 30.54 -18.53
N SER A 542 19.72 30.79 -18.96
CA SER A 542 19.20 30.47 -20.30
C SER A 542 19.60 31.49 -21.38
N HIS A 543 20.70 32.21 -21.20
CA HIS A 543 21.13 33.27 -22.13
C HIS A 543 21.49 32.76 -23.54
N TRP A 544 21.79 31.47 -23.67
CA TRP A 544 22.08 30.78 -24.92
C TRP A 544 20.81 30.41 -25.72
N ILE A 545 19.62 30.64 -25.16
CA ILE A 545 18.33 30.43 -25.82
C ILE A 545 17.90 31.70 -26.56
N THR A 546 17.64 31.58 -27.86
CA THR A 546 17.23 32.70 -28.71
C THR A 546 15.72 32.75 -28.89
N LEU A 547 15.18 33.89 -29.35
CA LEU A 547 13.76 33.96 -29.77
C LEU A 547 13.44 32.94 -30.86
N LYS A 548 14.38 32.71 -31.78
CA LYS A 548 14.23 31.75 -32.88
C LYS A 548 14.06 30.32 -32.36
N PHE A 549 14.78 29.96 -31.29
CA PHE A 549 14.57 28.68 -30.60
C PHE A 549 13.13 28.53 -30.13
N ILE A 550 12.60 29.52 -29.40
CA ILE A 550 11.26 29.47 -28.81
C ILE A 550 10.20 29.37 -29.90
N LEU A 551 10.32 30.16 -30.96
CA LEU A 551 9.34 30.14 -32.06
C LEU A 551 9.34 28.83 -32.85
N ASN A 552 10.44 28.07 -32.80
CA ASN A 552 10.55 26.77 -33.45
C ASN A 552 10.12 25.61 -32.54
N SER A 553 9.92 25.82 -31.23
CA SER A 553 9.63 24.75 -30.28
C SER A 553 8.13 24.54 -30.04
N CYS A 554 7.77 23.35 -29.57
CA CYS A 554 6.38 22.96 -29.28
C CYS A 554 6.13 22.72 -27.77
N ASN A 555 6.88 23.39 -26.88
CA ASN A 555 6.75 23.17 -25.44
C ASN A 555 5.37 23.60 -24.90
N ARG A 556 4.84 22.82 -23.95
CA ARG A 556 3.65 23.18 -23.15
C ARG A 556 4.02 24.15 -22.04
N VAL A 557 5.14 23.90 -21.36
CA VAL A 557 5.67 24.71 -20.28
C VAL A 557 7.12 25.08 -20.57
N LEU A 558 7.43 26.37 -20.50
CA LEU A 558 8.78 26.91 -20.69
C LEU A 558 9.16 27.84 -19.52
N VAL A 559 10.23 27.54 -18.81
CA VAL A 559 10.77 28.40 -17.74
C VAL A 559 12.20 28.75 -18.08
N LEU A 560 12.46 30.03 -18.32
CA LEU A 560 13.75 30.57 -18.73
C LEU A 560 14.24 31.58 -17.70
N GLU A 561 15.21 31.18 -16.88
CA GLU A 561 15.83 32.08 -15.90
C GLU A 561 17.14 32.66 -16.45
N GLU A 562 17.44 33.91 -16.09
CA GLU A 562 18.64 34.65 -16.54
C GLU A 562 18.81 34.66 -18.08
N SER A 563 17.71 34.94 -18.79
CA SER A 563 17.65 35.02 -20.25
C SER A 563 18.17 36.36 -20.80
N TYR A 564 18.69 36.34 -22.02
CA TYR A 564 19.09 37.54 -22.79
C TYR A 564 18.02 38.05 -23.76
N LEU A 565 16.82 37.46 -23.74
CA LEU A 565 15.70 37.95 -24.55
C LEU A 565 15.42 39.43 -24.24
N THR A 566 15.35 40.22 -25.30
CA THR A 566 15.03 41.63 -25.22
C THR A 566 13.53 41.83 -25.03
N LEU A 567 13.12 43.03 -24.59
CA LEU A 567 11.71 43.41 -24.57
C LEU A 567 11.07 43.33 -25.97
N HIS A 568 11.85 43.62 -27.01
CA HIS A 568 11.42 43.49 -28.40
C HIS A 568 11.25 42.02 -28.81
N ASP A 569 12.05 41.10 -28.26
CA ASP A 569 11.88 39.67 -28.47
C ASP A 569 10.59 39.17 -27.81
N ILE A 570 10.29 39.63 -26.58
CA ILE A 570 9.03 39.31 -25.90
C ILE A 570 7.83 39.86 -26.69
N ASN A 571 7.88 41.10 -27.17
CA ASN A 571 6.84 41.66 -28.05
C ASN A 571 6.65 40.81 -29.32
N THR A 572 7.75 40.40 -29.94
CA THR A 572 7.74 39.58 -31.15
C THR A 572 7.16 38.19 -30.87
N LEU A 573 7.51 37.58 -29.73
CA LEU A 573 6.93 36.32 -29.27
C LEU A 573 5.40 36.40 -29.17
N LEU A 574 4.87 37.44 -28.50
CA LEU A 574 3.43 37.64 -28.36
C LEU A 574 2.74 37.84 -29.71
N LYS A 575 3.33 38.63 -30.61
CA LYS A 575 2.83 38.85 -31.97
C LYS A 575 2.81 37.57 -32.80
N CYS A 576 3.83 36.72 -32.68
CA CYS A 576 3.89 35.43 -33.36
C CYS A 576 2.89 34.43 -32.78
N TRP A 577 2.74 34.39 -31.44
CA TRP A 577 1.75 33.54 -30.77
C TRP A 577 0.32 33.89 -31.21
N LEU A 578 -0.01 35.18 -31.30
CA LEU A 578 -1.30 35.65 -31.86
C LEU A 578 -1.53 35.21 -33.31
N LYS A 579 -0.46 34.98 -34.09
CA LYS A 579 -0.54 34.48 -35.47
C LYS A 579 -0.56 32.94 -35.56
N GLY A 580 -0.51 32.23 -34.45
CA GLY A 580 -0.62 30.77 -34.41
C GLY A 580 0.63 30.02 -33.96
N SER A 581 1.77 30.70 -33.68
CA SER A 581 2.98 30.03 -33.18
C SER A 581 2.76 29.41 -31.79
N ASN A 582 3.53 28.36 -31.48
CA ASN A 582 3.49 27.64 -30.20
C ASN A 582 2.07 27.21 -29.76
N PRO A 583 1.34 26.42 -30.56
CA PRO A 583 -0.07 26.12 -30.31
C PRO A 583 -0.33 25.27 -29.06
N GLN A 584 0.69 24.61 -28.51
CA GLN A 584 0.61 23.78 -27.30
C GLN A 584 1.00 24.53 -26.01
N LEU A 585 1.46 25.78 -26.14
CA LEU A 585 1.93 26.55 -24.99
C LEU A 585 0.79 26.80 -24.00
N GLU A 586 1.01 26.41 -22.74
CA GLU A 586 0.15 26.70 -21.60
C GLU A 586 0.80 27.73 -20.67
N TYR A 587 2.13 27.70 -20.53
CA TYR A 587 2.85 28.62 -19.64
C TYR A 587 4.26 28.93 -20.13
N ILE A 588 4.63 30.21 -20.09
CA ILE A 588 6.02 30.67 -20.24
C ILE A 588 6.38 31.67 -19.14
N SER A 589 7.54 31.45 -18.51
CA SER A 589 8.20 32.37 -17.58
C SER A 589 9.56 32.77 -18.15
N ILE A 590 9.83 34.07 -18.22
CA ILE A 590 11.11 34.62 -18.65
C ILE A 590 11.60 35.57 -17.57
N ARG A 591 12.71 35.23 -16.92
CA ARG A 591 13.45 36.14 -16.06
C ARG A 591 14.69 36.64 -16.78
N ARG A 592 14.89 37.96 -16.77
CA ARG A 592 16.06 38.63 -17.32
C ARG A 592 16.66 39.63 -16.32
N SER A 593 17.97 39.82 -16.40
CA SER A 593 18.70 40.84 -15.63
C SER A 593 18.65 42.20 -16.35
N ILE A 594 18.31 43.26 -15.60
CA ILE A 594 18.24 44.66 -16.07
C ILE A 594 19.42 45.44 -15.49
N LYS A 595 20.18 46.12 -16.34
CA LYS A 595 21.12 47.17 -15.91
C LYS A 595 20.33 48.47 -15.77
N ILE A 596 20.27 49.04 -14.56
CA ILE A 596 19.33 50.13 -14.19
C ILE A 596 19.40 51.40 -15.04
N MET A 597 20.46 51.61 -15.82
CA MET A 597 20.58 52.79 -16.68
C MET A 597 19.70 52.75 -17.95
N GLU A 598 19.05 51.63 -18.28
CA GLU A 598 18.47 51.42 -19.62
C GLU A 598 16.93 51.37 -19.72
N GLU A 599 16.16 51.16 -18.64
CA GLU A 599 14.70 50.90 -18.79
C GLU A 599 13.85 51.46 -17.63
N ASN A 600 12.95 52.41 -17.92
CA ASN A 600 11.85 52.81 -17.02
C ASN A 600 10.72 51.75 -17.07
N VAL A 601 10.12 51.36 -15.95
CA VAL A 601 9.04 50.34 -15.89
C VAL A 601 7.88 50.64 -16.86
N GLU A 602 7.53 51.91 -17.01
CA GLU A 602 6.48 52.34 -17.95
C GLU A 602 6.90 52.14 -19.42
N GLU A 603 8.17 52.38 -19.74
CA GLU A 603 8.73 52.14 -21.08
C GLU A 603 8.77 50.63 -21.39
N VAL A 604 9.03 49.79 -20.38
CA VAL A 604 9.04 48.33 -20.54
C VAL A 604 7.67 47.81 -20.99
N PHE A 605 6.61 48.23 -20.30
CA PHE A 605 5.24 47.84 -20.65
C PHE A 605 4.87 48.31 -22.06
N GLN A 606 5.21 49.56 -22.41
CA GLN A 606 4.94 50.11 -23.74
C GLN A 606 5.67 49.37 -24.87
N ILE A 607 6.92 48.94 -24.65
CA ILE A 607 7.68 48.16 -25.64
C ILE A 607 7.05 46.78 -25.84
N ILE A 608 6.77 46.06 -24.75
CA ILE A 608 6.18 44.71 -24.82
C ILE A 608 4.79 44.71 -25.46
N THR A 609 3.99 45.75 -25.20
CA THR A 609 2.59 45.83 -25.67
C THR A 609 2.42 46.57 -27.01
N LYS A 610 3.51 47.05 -27.61
CA LYS A 610 3.47 47.79 -28.86
C LYS A 610 2.77 47.00 -29.97
N ASP A 611 1.74 47.60 -30.57
CA ASP A 611 0.88 47.04 -31.62
C ASP A 611 0.08 45.78 -31.20
N LEU A 612 -0.21 45.61 -29.91
CA LEU A 612 -1.09 44.56 -29.38
C LEU A 612 -2.42 45.17 -28.89
N ASP A 613 -3.56 44.49 -29.12
CA ASP A 613 -4.83 44.83 -28.47
C ASP A 613 -4.84 44.23 -27.06
N VAL A 614 -4.32 44.98 -26.10
CA VAL A 614 -4.17 44.57 -24.70
C VAL A 614 -5.31 45.11 -23.86
N ARG A 615 -5.88 44.27 -23.00
CA ARG A 615 -6.94 44.64 -22.06
C ARG A 615 -6.53 44.28 -20.65
N GLU A 616 -6.92 45.08 -19.67
CA GLU A 616 -6.74 44.70 -18.26
C GLU A 616 -7.59 43.46 -17.96
N ASN A 617 -6.97 42.44 -17.37
CA ASN A 617 -7.65 41.20 -17.04
C ASN A 617 -8.69 41.47 -15.95
N VAL A 618 -9.93 41.07 -16.21
CA VAL A 618 -10.98 41.02 -15.19
C VAL A 618 -11.01 39.61 -14.65
N VAL A 619 -11.01 39.47 -13.32
CA VAL A 619 -11.01 38.16 -12.65
C VAL A 619 -12.13 37.28 -13.23
N ASP A 620 -11.72 36.21 -13.91
CA ASP A 620 -12.61 35.20 -14.50
C ASP A 620 -12.43 33.89 -13.73
N GLU A 621 -13.51 33.39 -13.12
CA GLU A 621 -13.51 32.14 -12.34
C GLU A 621 -13.12 30.91 -13.19
N ARG A 622 -13.15 31.02 -14.51
CA ARG A 622 -12.77 29.94 -15.44
C ARG A 622 -11.28 29.83 -15.67
N ARG A 623 -10.49 30.87 -15.36
CA ARG A 623 -9.04 30.83 -15.54
C ARG A 623 -8.43 29.86 -14.53
N PRO A 624 -7.68 28.83 -14.97
CA PRO A 624 -6.91 28.01 -14.05
C PRO A 624 -5.96 28.88 -13.22
N MET A 625 -5.98 28.70 -11.91
CA MET A 625 -5.09 29.40 -10.97
C MET A 625 -3.85 28.61 -10.59
N GLN A 626 -3.70 27.42 -11.16
CA GLN A 626 -2.57 26.53 -10.97
C GLN A 626 -2.16 25.93 -12.31
N ILE A 627 -0.86 25.86 -12.54
CA ILE A 627 -0.27 25.15 -13.67
C ILE A 627 0.52 23.96 -13.14
N VAL A 628 0.33 22.78 -13.73
CA VAL A 628 1.21 21.62 -13.48
C VAL A 628 2.46 21.83 -14.31
N LEU A 629 3.60 22.03 -13.65
CA LEU A 629 4.90 22.13 -14.32
C LEU A 629 5.32 20.73 -14.78
N HIS A 630 5.49 19.80 -13.83
CA HIS A 630 5.88 18.42 -14.07
C HIS A 630 5.35 17.50 -12.98
N LYS A 631 4.91 16.26 -13.32
CA LYS A 631 4.30 15.29 -12.39
C LYS A 631 3.18 15.93 -11.53
N LYS A 632 3.41 16.06 -10.20
CA LYS A 632 2.50 16.69 -9.23
C LYS A 632 2.98 18.08 -8.78
N ALA A 633 4.09 18.58 -9.33
CA ALA A 633 4.59 19.91 -9.03
C ALA A 633 3.67 20.95 -9.67
N THR A 634 2.97 21.70 -8.84
CA THR A 634 2.06 22.77 -9.26
C THR A 634 2.65 24.12 -8.90
N TYR A 635 2.44 25.09 -9.78
CA TYR A 635 2.80 26.48 -9.55
C TYR A 635 1.54 27.33 -9.49
N GLN A 636 1.44 28.16 -8.45
CA GLN A 636 0.30 29.07 -8.27
C GLN A 636 0.47 30.27 -9.21
N LEU A 637 -0.54 30.54 -10.01
CA LEU A 637 -0.55 31.68 -10.91
C LEU A 637 -0.93 32.95 -10.15
N SER A 638 -0.36 34.09 -10.54
CA SER A 638 -0.68 35.38 -9.91
C SER A 638 -2.09 35.86 -10.26
N ASN A 639 -2.76 36.44 -9.27
CA ASN A 639 -4.01 37.20 -9.37
C ASN A 639 -3.81 38.72 -9.28
N SER A 640 -2.55 39.21 -9.28
CA SER A 640 -2.26 40.65 -9.35
C SER A 640 -2.55 41.22 -10.74
N LEU A 641 -2.37 42.53 -10.93
CA LEU A 641 -2.60 43.25 -12.19
C LEU A 641 -2.06 42.48 -13.42
N CYS A 642 -2.97 41.85 -14.14
CA CYS A 642 -2.70 41.03 -15.32
C CYS A 642 -3.32 41.69 -16.56
N TYR A 643 -2.84 41.31 -17.73
CA TYR A 643 -3.35 41.80 -19.00
C TYR A 643 -3.62 40.66 -19.97
N ASP A 644 -4.70 40.78 -20.73
CA ASP A 644 -5.14 39.77 -21.69
C ASP A 644 -4.87 40.22 -23.13
N ILE A 645 -4.42 39.25 -23.92
CA ILE A 645 -4.44 39.29 -25.39
C ILE A 645 -5.24 38.08 -25.89
N VAL A 646 -6.00 38.28 -26.96
CA VAL A 646 -6.91 37.25 -27.48
C VAL A 646 -6.48 36.88 -28.89
N ARG A 647 -6.25 35.58 -29.11
CA ARG A 647 -5.95 35.01 -30.42
C ARG A 647 -7.24 34.82 -31.23
N ASP A 648 -7.14 34.82 -32.55
CA ASP A 648 -8.28 34.71 -33.48
C ASP A 648 -9.16 33.45 -33.26
N ASP A 649 -8.61 32.39 -32.66
CA ASP A 649 -9.34 31.16 -32.35
C ASP A 649 -10.11 31.19 -31.00
N GLY A 650 -9.96 32.29 -30.25
CA GLY A 650 -10.58 32.51 -28.94
C GLY A 650 -9.70 32.12 -27.75
N THR A 651 -8.47 31.65 -27.99
CA THR A 651 -7.51 31.35 -26.92
C THR A 651 -7.02 32.66 -26.27
N ILE A 652 -6.96 32.70 -24.95
CA ILE A 652 -6.59 33.88 -24.16
C ILE A 652 -5.17 33.69 -23.62
N GLY A 653 -4.32 34.67 -23.86
CA GLY A 653 -3.00 34.79 -23.24
C GLY A 653 -3.05 35.87 -22.17
N THR A 654 -2.99 35.46 -20.89
CA THR A 654 -2.94 36.38 -19.75
C THR A 654 -1.50 36.52 -19.27
N PHE A 655 -0.94 37.73 -19.35
CA PHE A 655 0.42 38.00 -18.96
C PHE A 655 0.52 39.03 -17.85
N HIS A 656 1.61 38.97 -17.06
CA HIS A 656 1.95 39.98 -16.08
C HIS A 656 3.47 40.08 -15.92
N GLN A 657 3.92 41.15 -15.24
CA GLN A 657 5.32 41.44 -15.07
C GLN A 657 5.61 41.80 -13.61
N THR A 658 6.73 41.34 -13.08
CA THR A 658 7.19 41.68 -11.73
C THR A 658 8.65 42.08 -11.74
N TYR A 659 9.03 42.97 -10.82
CA TYR A 659 10.39 43.47 -10.69
C TYR A 659 10.89 43.27 -9.27
N TYR A 660 12.12 42.79 -9.14
CA TYR A 660 12.79 42.60 -7.85
C TYR A 660 14.18 43.20 -7.91
N ASP A 661 14.61 43.83 -6.81
CA ASP A 661 16.01 44.22 -6.65
C ASP A 661 16.84 42.96 -6.31
N ARG A 662 18.02 42.81 -6.91
CA ARG A 662 18.92 41.69 -6.58
C ARG A 662 19.50 41.91 -5.17
N SER A 663 19.10 41.10 -4.20
CA SER A 663 19.36 41.32 -2.76
C SER A 663 20.79 41.06 -2.29
N ASP A 664 21.65 40.47 -3.13
CA ASP A 664 22.87 39.80 -2.64
C ASP A 664 24.19 40.52 -2.95
N ASP A 665 24.15 41.70 -3.56
CA ASP A 665 25.37 42.42 -3.95
C ASP A 665 25.49 43.75 -3.21
N SER A 666 25.85 43.70 -1.93
CA SER A 666 26.12 44.91 -1.14
C SER A 666 27.40 45.66 -1.57
N ASN A 667 28.09 45.20 -2.63
CA ASN A 667 29.42 45.69 -3.03
C ASN A 667 29.64 45.84 -4.56
N SER A 668 28.64 45.71 -5.42
CA SER A 668 28.82 46.01 -6.86
C SER A 668 28.26 47.39 -7.21
N ASP A 669 29.07 48.20 -7.92
CA ASP A 669 28.80 49.59 -8.36
C ASP A 669 27.65 49.73 -9.39
N GLY A 670 26.70 48.79 -9.42
CA GLY A 670 25.55 48.83 -10.32
C GLY A 670 24.36 48.13 -9.70
N TYR A 671 23.31 48.88 -9.36
CA TYR A 671 22.03 48.30 -9.00
C TYR A 671 21.51 47.46 -10.20
N ILE A 672 21.38 46.14 -10.03
CA ILE A 672 20.80 45.24 -11.03
C ILE A 672 19.38 44.90 -10.58
N LYS A 673 18.39 45.13 -11.46
CA LYS A 673 16.99 44.73 -11.25
C LYS A 673 16.69 43.47 -12.02
N LEU A 674 15.88 42.58 -11.48
CA LEU A 674 15.36 41.40 -12.17
C LEU A 674 13.98 41.74 -12.73
N HIS A 675 13.77 41.46 -14.02
CA HIS A 675 12.45 41.54 -14.66
C HIS A 675 11.96 40.13 -14.95
N TYR A 676 10.78 39.83 -14.45
CA TYR A 676 10.07 38.60 -14.74
C TYR A 676 8.88 38.92 -15.62
N PHE A 677 8.75 38.19 -16.71
CA PHE A 677 7.61 38.18 -17.60
C PHE A 677 6.96 36.80 -17.55
N TYR A 678 5.66 36.76 -17.34
CA TYR A 678 4.89 35.53 -17.31
C TYR A 678 3.75 35.62 -18.30
N LEU A 679 3.50 34.55 -19.06
CA LEU A 679 2.32 34.40 -19.92
C LEU A 679 1.68 33.04 -19.64
N HIS A 680 0.41 33.07 -19.28
CA HIS A 680 -0.45 31.89 -19.10
C HIS A 680 -1.47 31.84 -20.21
N VAL A 681 -1.56 30.70 -20.89
CA VAL A 681 -2.44 30.49 -22.02
C VAL A 681 -3.57 29.55 -21.60
N TRP A 682 -4.82 29.99 -21.80
CA TRP A 682 -6.01 29.26 -21.43
C TRP A 682 -7.15 29.52 -22.41
N ASN A 683 -8.19 28.70 -22.36
CA ASN A 683 -9.33 28.81 -23.28
C ASN A 683 -10.62 29.10 -22.51
N ASN A 684 -11.45 30.00 -23.03
CA ASN A 684 -12.78 30.31 -22.47
C ASN A 684 -13.86 29.29 -22.91
N LYS A 685 -13.45 28.25 -23.66
CA LYS A 685 -14.30 27.14 -24.13
C LYS A 685 -14.05 25.89 -23.28
N ILE A 686 -14.32 25.94 -21.99
CA ILE A 686 -14.57 24.76 -21.15
C ILE A 686 -15.83 25.04 -20.33
#